data_AF-A0A847LI26-F1
#
_entry.id   AF-A0A847LI26-F1
#
_cell.length_a   1.000
_cell.length_b   1.000
_cell.length_c   1.000
_cell.angle_alpha   90.00
_cell.angle_beta   90.00
_cell.angle_gamma   90.00
#
_symmetry.space_group_name_H-M   'P 1'
#
loop_
_entity.id
_entity.type
_entity.pdbx_description
1 polymer ?
#
loop_
_entity_poly.entity_id
_entity_poly.type
_entity_poly.pdbx_seq_one_letter_code
_entity_poly.pdbx_strand_id
1 'polypeptide(L)'
;MFVILAKIFRFLRWRWARPLGKATVALLILVFAVVGVGIVQAGAWALSATRWTDRDERAYEEFVQALGESRHGNLNRFIHDPQANPLYGEDDKKFNLSPDCADLPYLLRAYVAYKLRLPFGWTSEISTRGGDERYSRGNRPAGERDLDGCDTPQRLFGAVTLVNSGYYRMAPEIQDSDTYTVKVGRDSIKPGTIYYDPNGHVAVVYQVTDDGRVRMIDAHPDRSISRPWFGAKFALGNAQSGGGFRRWRPQWYSAEGRVNRLSNHNLPDFSGTDQYQRGFSFNGMGGLSYYDYVRVRLSNRGDRIRPLEDFRNMLADVFEDVRYRAEAVNICIQAGIHRKPHPGALPSNIYGTDGEWEQYSTPSRDARLKVAFRDLFLRTVGWIRMAETGDPRLVYDGGPQRLAQELLAIYDGLNPGMRVNYINSAGRAVGLTFQDVVQRLFDLSFDPYHSVELRWGARGEELATAGDDATKRRFYDLERRLRHQLERLYNVPTGLSLGPERPVNVDIRTWLTAYLAGQARPEAELAAPDAGSPVILAQAPAAAPLPAAEPTPRPPVDPPTSGPAPSPAPARANLPPMAGPAAVAEPPAPPPSPAAAVLARTDPGRPARPRPPARSGGRTRAGPPAWRFAEAVFSSIDDLGVSLLEHSTLNPVHASAN
;
A
#
# COMPACT_ATOMS: atom_id res chain seq x y z
N MET A 1 23.52 -34.37 -7.39
CA MET A 1 24.95 -34.54 -7.02
C MET A 1 25.40 -36.00 -6.97
N PHE A 2 24.69 -36.90 -6.28
CA PHE A 2 25.04 -38.33 -6.15
C PHE A 2 25.08 -39.12 -7.49
N VAL A 3 24.20 -38.81 -8.45
CA VAL A 3 24.16 -39.48 -9.77
C VAL A 3 25.34 -39.06 -10.68
N ILE A 4 25.84 -37.83 -10.52
CA ILE A 4 26.99 -37.31 -11.26
C ILE A 4 28.29 -37.88 -10.68
N LEU A 5 28.41 -37.94 -9.35
CA LEU A 5 29.52 -38.60 -8.66
C LEU A 5 29.62 -40.11 -8.98
N ALA A 6 28.49 -40.81 -9.10
CA ALA A 6 28.47 -42.23 -9.47
C ALA A 6 28.93 -42.48 -10.92
N LYS A 7 28.60 -41.59 -11.86
CA LYS A 7 29.08 -41.68 -13.26
C LYS A 7 30.58 -41.37 -13.38
N ILE A 8 31.06 -40.39 -12.61
CA ILE A 8 32.49 -40.05 -12.52
C ILE A 8 33.30 -41.22 -11.94
N PHE A 9 32.83 -41.86 -10.86
CA PHE A 9 33.49 -43.04 -10.29
C PHE A 9 33.53 -44.25 -11.25
N ARG A 10 32.49 -44.44 -12.05
CA ARG A 10 32.42 -45.52 -13.05
C ARG A 10 33.36 -45.26 -14.24
N PHE A 11 33.57 -43.99 -14.60
CA PHE A 11 34.53 -43.57 -15.62
C PHE A 11 35.99 -43.65 -15.14
N LEU A 12 36.24 -43.33 -13.87
CA LEU A 12 37.57 -43.40 -13.24
C LEU A 12 38.07 -44.83 -12.99
N ARG A 13 37.18 -45.83 -12.90
CA ARG A 13 37.58 -47.23 -12.66
C ARG A 13 38.28 -47.88 -13.87
N TRP A 14 38.23 -47.27 -15.06
CA TRP A 14 38.79 -47.84 -16.31
C TRP A 14 40.20 -47.33 -16.66
N ARG A 15 40.73 -46.31 -15.96
CA ARG A 15 42.01 -45.65 -16.33
C ARG A 15 43.09 -45.64 -15.24
N TRP A 16 43.11 -46.65 -14.37
CA TRP A 16 44.10 -46.81 -13.27
C TRP A 16 45.47 -47.39 -13.68
N ALA A 17 45.86 -47.27 -14.94
CA ALA A 17 47.15 -47.75 -15.42
C ALA A 17 47.85 -46.70 -16.29
N ARG A 18 48.33 -45.61 -15.67
CA ARG A 18 49.49 -44.81 -16.13
C ARG A 18 49.84 -43.69 -15.12
N PRO A 19 51.14 -43.46 -14.83
CA PRO A 19 51.58 -42.49 -13.83
C PRO A 19 51.30 -41.02 -14.20
N LEU A 20 50.94 -40.73 -15.45
CA LEU A 20 50.57 -39.37 -15.90
C LEU A 20 49.23 -38.86 -15.34
N GLY A 21 48.32 -39.74 -14.90
CA GLY A 21 47.00 -39.31 -14.42
C GLY A 21 47.02 -38.62 -13.05
N LYS A 22 48.04 -38.88 -12.22
CA LYS A 22 48.10 -38.35 -10.85
C LYS A 22 48.49 -36.86 -10.81
N ALA A 23 49.38 -36.43 -11.71
CA ALA A 23 49.80 -35.04 -11.81
C ALA A 23 48.69 -34.14 -12.38
N THR A 24 47.95 -34.62 -13.38
CA THR A 24 46.83 -33.85 -13.97
C THR A 24 45.66 -33.71 -13.01
N VAL A 25 45.37 -34.74 -12.20
CA VAL A 25 44.34 -34.67 -11.16
C VAL A 25 44.77 -33.75 -10.01
N ALA A 26 46.04 -33.81 -9.58
CA ALA A 26 46.56 -32.89 -8.58
C ALA A 26 46.56 -31.43 -9.07
N LEU A 27 46.88 -31.19 -10.34
CA LEU A 27 46.81 -29.86 -10.95
C LEU A 27 45.35 -29.37 -11.08
N LEU A 28 44.40 -30.25 -11.45
CA LEU A 28 42.97 -29.90 -11.48
C LEU A 28 42.40 -29.60 -10.09
N ILE A 29 42.83 -30.34 -9.05
CA ILE A 29 42.46 -30.07 -7.66
C ILE A 29 43.10 -28.76 -7.18
N LEU A 30 44.35 -28.49 -7.54
CA LEU A 30 45.04 -27.23 -7.22
C LEU A 30 44.39 -26.04 -7.96
N VAL A 31 43.99 -26.21 -9.22
CA VAL A 31 43.24 -25.21 -9.98
C VAL A 31 41.84 -25.02 -9.39
N PHE A 32 41.14 -26.06 -8.94
CA PHE A 32 39.88 -25.91 -8.19
C PHE A 32 40.06 -25.30 -6.80
N ALA A 33 41.24 -25.46 -6.17
CA ALA A 33 41.56 -24.86 -4.88
C ALA A 33 42.05 -23.40 -4.99
N VAL A 34 42.63 -23.01 -6.13
CA VAL A 34 43.14 -21.65 -6.41
C VAL A 34 42.10 -20.81 -7.19
N VAL A 35 41.25 -21.44 -8.00
CA VAL A 35 40.08 -20.86 -8.68
C VAL A 35 38.79 -21.17 -7.92
N GLY A 36 38.90 -21.64 -6.67
CA GLY A 36 37.86 -21.51 -5.66
C GLY A 36 37.65 -20.04 -5.30
N VAL A 37 37.40 -19.19 -6.30
CA VAL A 37 36.61 -17.99 -6.17
C VAL A 37 35.35 -18.52 -5.52
N GLY A 38 35.16 -18.21 -4.24
CA GLY A 38 33.91 -18.50 -3.55
C GLY A 38 32.82 -18.09 -4.52
N ILE A 39 31.85 -18.97 -4.75
CA ILE A 39 30.59 -18.54 -5.36
C ILE A 39 30.06 -17.54 -4.33
N VAL A 40 30.46 -16.28 -4.47
CA VAL A 40 29.80 -15.15 -3.84
C VAL A 40 28.40 -15.31 -4.41
N GLN A 41 27.46 -15.78 -3.59
CA GLN A 41 26.06 -15.62 -3.94
C GLN A 41 25.92 -14.13 -4.21
N ALA A 42 25.77 -13.78 -5.47
CA ALA A 42 25.56 -12.40 -5.84
C ALA A 42 24.20 -12.05 -5.24
N GLY A 43 24.21 -11.27 -4.16
CA GLY A 43 22.99 -10.70 -3.63
C GLY A 43 22.25 -9.92 -4.71
N ALA A 44 21.01 -9.54 -4.42
CA ALA A 44 20.09 -8.97 -5.41
C ALA A 44 20.73 -7.81 -6.19
N TRP A 45 21.65 -7.09 -5.56
CA TRP A 45 22.59 -6.20 -6.20
C TRP A 45 23.93 -6.13 -5.46
N ALA A 46 25.00 -5.77 -6.16
CA ALA A 46 26.25 -5.37 -5.53
C ALA A 46 26.08 -4.03 -4.79
N LEU A 47 26.60 -3.94 -3.57
CA LEU A 47 26.59 -2.73 -2.76
C LEU A 47 27.61 -1.70 -3.23
N SER A 48 27.23 -0.43 -3.28
CA SER A 48 28.13 0.72 -3.47
C SER A 48 28.55 1.35 -2.13
N ALA A 49 27.75 1.12 -1.08
CA ALA A 49 27.97 1.60 0.27
C ALA A 49 27.47 0.58 1.30
N THR A 50 28.04 0.62 2.51
CA THR A 50 27.67 -0.27 3.62
C THR A 50 26.60 0.32 4.53
N ARG A 51 26.11 1.54 4.30
CA ARG A 51 25.06 2.16 5.12
C ARG A 51 24.34 3.26 4.36
N TRP A 52 23.12 3.57 4.81
CA TRP A 52 22.39 4.75 4.39
C TRP A 52 22.99 6.00 5.03
N THR A 53 23.18 7.05 4.24
CA THR A 53 23.56 8.39 4.70
C THR A 53 22.36 9.32 4.71
N ASP A 54 22.47 10.47 5.38
CA ASP A 54 21.41 11.50 5.33
C ASP A 54 21.08 11.96 3.90
N ARG A 55 22.04 11.86 2.98
CA ARG A 55 21.80 12.15 1.56
C ARG A 55 20.93 11.08 0.90
N ASP A 56 21.16 9.81 1.23
CA ASP A 56 20.37 8.70 0.71
C ASP A 56 18.96 8.71 1.29
N GLU A 57 18.81 9.06 2.57
CA GLU A 57 17.51 9.28 3.19
C GLU A 57 16.75 10.40 2.48
N ARG A 58 17.40 11.54 2.17
CA ARG A 58 16.79 12.61 1.38
C ARG A 58 16.38 12.15 -0.02
N ALA A 59 17.18 11.33 -0.69
CA ALA A 59 16.82 10.78 -2.00
C ALA A 59 15.58 9.86 -1.92
N TYR A 60 15.41 9.12 -0.82
CA TYR A 60 14.19 8.36 -0.55
C TYR A 60 12.99 9.30 -0.32
N GLU A 61 13.15 10.36 0.48
CA GLU A 61 12.10 11.37 0.70
C GLU A 61 11.66 12.01 -0.63
N GLU A 62 12.61 12.45 -1.47
CA GLU A 62 12.35 13.06 -2.78
C GLU A 62 11.66 12.10 -3.76
N PHE A 63 12.06 10.83 -3.79
CA PHE A 63 11.43 9.80 -4.62
C PHE A 63 9.96 9.56 -4.23
N VAL A 64 9.68 9.44 -2.92
CA VAL A 64 8.31 9.26 -2.43
C VAL A 64 7.46 10.50 -2.71
N GLN A 65 8.02 11.70 -2.53
CA GLN A 65 7.36 12.95 -2.88
C GLN A 65 6.99 13.00 -4.37
N ALA A 66 7.94 12.66 -5.26
CA ALA A 66 7.70 12.61 -6.69
C ALA A 66 6.58 11.63 -7.09
N LEU A 67 6.51 10.45 -6.47
CA LEU A 67 5.41 9.50 -6.68
C LEU A 67 4.05 10.12 -6.30
N GLY A 68 3.99 10.77 -5.13
CA GLY A 68 2.81 11.46 -4.66
C GLY A 68 2.37 12.59 -5.59
N GLU A 69 3.31 13.38 -6.11
CA GLU A 69 3.06 14.53 -6.98
C GLU A 69 2.74 14.16 -8.43
N SER A 70 3.26 13.03 -8.94
CA SER A 70 3.13 12.60 -10.35
C SER A 70 1.69 12.35 -10.84
N ARG A 71 0.72 12.24 -9.93
CA ARG A 71 -0.69 11.89 -10.20
C ARG A 71 -0.90 10.56 -10.94
N HIS A 72 0.14 9.74 -11.13
CA HIS A 72 0.00 8.40 -11.71
C HIS A 72 -0.90 7.53 -10.82
N GLY A 73 -1.96 6.96 -11.40
CA GLY A 73 -2.90 6.09 -10.70
C GLY A 73 -2.39 4.68 -10.41
N ASN A 74 -1.14 4.36 -10.76
CA ASN A 74 -0.52 3.04 -10.58
C ASN A 74 1.00 3.18 -10.47
N LEU A 75 1.65 2.33 -9.64
CA LEU A 75 3.09 2.39 -9.39
C LEU A 75 3.94 2.16 -10.66
N ASN A 76 3.56 1.20 -11.51
CA ASN A 76 4.32 0.87 -12.72
C ASN A 76 4.41 2.05 -13.68
N ARG A 77 3.30 2.77 -13.85
CA ARG A 77 3.29 3.98 -14.70
C ARG A 77 4.29 5.02 -14.19
N PHE A 78 4.42 5.18 -12.88
CA PHE A 78 5.40 6.08 -12.30
C PHE A 78 6.84 5.58 -12.50
N ILE A 79 7.16 4.33 -12.12
CA ILE A 79 8.54 3.85 -12.20
C ILE A 79 9.06 3.74 -13.64
N HIS A 80 8.16 3.56 -14.62
CA HIS A 80 8.50 3.50 -16.05
C HIS A 80 8.61 4.87 -16.72
N ASP A 81 8.22 5.95 -16.02
CA ASP A 81 8.18 7.30 -16.57
C ASP A 81 9.50 8.06 -16.29
N PRO A 82 10.34 8.31 -17.30
CA PRO A 82 11.61 9.02 -17.13
C PRO A 82 11.46 10.50 -16.77
N GLN A 83 10.26 11.08 -16.92
CA GLN A 83 9.99 12.47 -16.54
C GLN A 83 9.50 12.58 -15.09
N ALA A 84 8.84 11.55 -14.57
CA ALA A 84 8.29 11.56 -13.21
C ALA A 84 9.20 10.88 -12.18
N ASN A 85 9.88 9.79 -12.54
CA ASN A 85 10.73 9.03 -11.63
C ASN A 85 12.15 9.65 -11.55
N PRO A 86 12.54 10.27 -10.43
CA PRO A 86 13.86 10.92 -10.31
C PRO A 86 15.02 9.93 -10.28
N LEU A 87 14.75 8.64 -10.06
CA LEU A 87 15.74 7.56 -10.04
C LEU A 87 15.62 6.64 -11.27
N TYR A 88 14.98 7.12 -12.34
CA TYR A 88 14.74 6.31 -13.53
C TYR A 88 16.01 5.71 -14.12
N GLY A 89 15.91 4.44 -14.54
CA GLY A 89 16.82 3.79 -15.47
C GLY A 89 16.04 2.97 -16.49
N GLU A 90 16.60 2.78 -17.69
CA GLU A 90 15.95 2.03 -18.78
C GLU A 90 15.51 0.61 -18.38
N ASP A 91 16.25 0.02 -17.45
CA ASP A 91 15.96 -1.31 -16.94
C ASP A 91 14.70 -1.35 -16.07
N ASP A 92 14.17 -0.21 -15.60
CA ASP A 92 12.94 -0.16 -14.81
C ASP A 92 11.71 -0.66 -15.57
N LYS A 93 11.73 -0.57 -16.91
CA LYS A 93 10.68 -1.10 -17.81
C LYS A 93 10.42 -2.59 -17.61
N LYS A 94 11.38 -3.34 -17.07
CA LYS A 94 11.24 -4.79 -16.81
C LYS A 94 10.45 -5.09 -15.53
N PHE A 95 10.27 -4.12 -14.65
CA PHE A 95 9.57 -4.33 -13.38
C PHE A 95 8.06 -4.23 -13.57
N ASN A 96 7.34 -5.13 -12.90
CA ASN A 96 5.89 -5.10 -12.78
C ASN A 96 5.54 -5.24 -11.29
N LEU A 97 5.52 -4.11 -10.60
CA LEU A 97 5.29 -3.99 -9.17
C LEU A 97 3.81 -3.75 -8.90
N SER A 98 3.21 -4.60 -8.08
CA SER A 98 1.77 -4.55 -7.79
C SER A 98 1.53 -4.54 -6.27
N PRO A 99 2.05 -3.53 -5.54
CA PRO A 99 1.85 -3.47 -4.11
C PRO A 99 0.38 -3.30 -3.73
N ASP A 100 0.03 -3.83 -2.58
CA ASP A 100 -1.09 -3.36 -1.76
C ASP A 100 -0.63 -2.29 -0.76
N CYS A 101 -1.48 -1.95 0.20
CA CYS A 101 -1.18 -0.89 1.15
C CYS A 101 0.02 -1.21 2.07
N ALA A 102 0.20 -2.49 2.44
CA ALA A 102 1.17 -2.93 3.44
C ALA A 102 2.57 -3.20 2.87
N ASP A 103 2.67 -3.69 1.65
CA ASP A 103 3.97 -3.92 1.00
C ASP A 103 4.49 -2.69 0.24
N LEU A 104 3.63 -1.70 -0.07
CA LEU A 104 4.05 -0.45 -0.72
C LEU A 104 5.25 0.20 -0.04
N PRO A 105 5.28 0.45 1.28
CA PRO A 105 6.44 1.09 1.89
C PRO A 105 7.72 0.28 1.70
N TYR A 106 7.65 -1.06 1.84
CA TYR A 106 8.79 -1.95 1.63
C TYR A 106 9.27 -1.89 0.19
N LEU A 107 8.36 -1.93 -0.79
CA LEU A 107 8.70 -1.82 -2.21
C LEU A 107 9.35 -0.48 -2.54
N LEU A 108 8.82 0.63 -2.02
CA LEU A 108 9.42 1.96 -2.23
C LEU A 108 10.84 2.01 -1.64
N ARG A 109 11.03 1.51 -0.42
CA ARG A 109 12.33 1.49 0.25
C ARG A 109 13.33 0.59 -0.47
N ALA A 110 12.90 -0.63 -0.85
CA ALA A 110 13.71 -1.59 -1.59
C ALA A 110 14.10 -1.07 -2.98
N TYR A 111 13.17 -0.40 -3.68
CA TYR A 111 13.42 0.19 -4.98
C TYR A 111 14.52 1.26 -4.88
N VAL A 112 14.41 2.20 -3.93
CA VAL A 112 15.45 3.22 -3.73
C VAL A 112 16.78 2.58 -3.31
N ALA A 113 16.75 1.57 -2.43
CA ALA A 113 17.95 0.82 -2.05
C ALA A 113 18.64 0.20 -3.26
N TYR A 114 17.87 -0.42 -4.16
CA TYR A 114 18.37 -0.99 -5.39
C TYR A 114 18.98 0.06 -6.32
N LYS A 115 18.28 1.18 -6.56
CA LYS A 115 18.75 2.25 -7.46
C LYS A 115 20.04 2.89 -6.95
N LEU A 116 20.18 3.05 -5.64
CA LEU A 116 21.35 3.63 -4.99
C LEU A 116 22.42 2.60 -4.59
N ARG A 117 22.14 1.29 -4.79
CA ARG A 117 23.02 0.18 -4.42
C ARG A 117 23.34 0.14 -2.91
N LEU A 118 22.33 0.37 -2.08
CA LEU A 118 22.40 0.43 -0.62
C LEU A 118 22.00 -0.90 0.03
N PRO A 119 22.37 -1.15 1.30
CA PRO A 119 21.91 -2.29 2.05
C PRO A 119 20.39 -2.26 2.25
N PHE A 120 19.75 -3.43 2.16
CA PHE A 120 18.34 -3.59 2.44
C PHE A 120 18.09 -4.93 3.13
N GLY A 121 17.52 -4.89 4.32
CA GLY A 121 17.05 -6.03 5.08
C GLY A 121 15.62 -5.81 5.56
N TRP A 122 14.86 -6.89 5.69
CA TRP A 122 13.50 -6.86 6.21
C TRP A 122 13.21 -8.04 7.12
N THR A 123 12.25 -7.84 8.02
CA THR A 123 11.62 -8.93 8.76
C THR A 123 10.86 -9.78 7.74
N SER A 124 11.22 -11.05 7.61
CA SER A 124 10.61 -11.96 6.64
C SER A 124 9.57 -12.89 7.27
N GLU A 125 9.57 -13.00 8.60
CA GLU A 125 8.65 -13.83 9.37
C GLU A 125 8.33 -13.12 10.69
N ILE A 126 7.08 -13.23 11.14
CA ILE A 126 6.63 -12.73 12.43
C ILE A 126 6.04 -13.85 13.27
N SER A 127 6.26 -13.79 14.58
CA SER A 127 5.56 -14.63 15.56
C SER A 127 4.36 -13.89 16.12
N THR A 128 3.28 -14.62 16.43
CA THR A 128 2.03 -14.06 16.96
C THR A 128 1.58 -14.82 18.20
N ARG A 129 0.67 -14.22 19.00
CA ARG A 129 -0.05 -14.93 20.06
C ARG A 129 -1.42 -15.44 19.57
N GLY A 130 -1.42 -16.09 18.41
CA GLY A 130 -2.60 -16.69 17.78
C GLY A 130 -3.47 -15.71 16.97
N GLY A 131 -4.29 -16.29 16.09
CA GLY A 131 -5.14 -15.56 15.14
C GLY A 131 -4.39 -15.12 13.88
N ASP A 132 -5.10 -14.41 13.00
CA ASP A 132 -4.53 -13.77 11.81
C ASP A 132 -3.49 -12.72 12.21
N GLU A 133 -2.29 -12.83 11.64
CA GLU A 133 -1.15 -11.98 12.00
C GLU A 133 -1.36 -10.48 11.74
N ARG A 134 -2.28 -10.14 10.82
CA ARG A 134 -2.68 -8.76 10.53
C ARG A 134 -3.38 -8.09 11.73
N TYR A 135 -4.01 -8.89 12.59
CA TYR A 135 -4.87 -8.42 13.68
C TYR A 135 -4.50 -8.97 15.07
N SER A 136 -3.54 -9.91 15.14
CA SER A 136 -3.09 -10.60 16.35
C SER A 136 -2.41 -9.69 17.37
N ARG A 137 -2.16 -10.19 18.58
CA ARG A 137 -1.47 -9.42 19.63
C ARG A 137 -0.03 -9.88 19.80
N GLY A 138 0.82 -8.93 20.17
CA GLY A 138 2.19 -9.20 20.61
C GLY A 138 3.11 -9.69 19.50
N ASN A 139 2.87 -9.26 18.26
CA ASN A 139 3.68 -9.64 17.11
C ASN A 139 5.13 -9.23 17.35
N ARG A 140 6.06 -10.09 16.93
CA ARG A 140 7.49 -9.86 16.99
C ARG A 140 8.17 -10.42 15.75
N PRO A 141 9.28 -9.82 15.30
CA PRO A 141 10.15 -10.47 14.32
C PRO A 141 10.51 -11.89 14.77
N ALA A 142 10.44 -12.83 13.84
CA ALA A 142 10.81 -14.23 14.06
C ALA A 142 11.85 -14.71 13.04
N GLY A 143 11.95 -14.04 11.90
CA GLY A 143 12.95 -14.29 10.87
C GLY A 143 13.26 -13.01 10.09
N GLU A 144 14.48 -12.92 9.61
CA GLU A 144 14.96 -11.81 8.80
C GLU A 144 15.53 -12.33 7.48
N ARG A 145 15.37 -11.53 6.43
CA ARG A 145 16.07 -11.70 5.15
C ARG A 145 16.69 -10.37 4.75
N ASP A 146 17.70 -10.44 3.90
CA ASP A 146 18.30 -9.27 3.30
C ASP A 146 18.59 -9.49 1.82
N LEU A 147 19.21 -8.48 1.21
CA LEU A 147 19.54 -8.48 -0.21
C LEU A 147 20.32 -9.73 -0.66
N ASP A 148 21.12 -10.35 0.22
CA ASP A 148 21.93 -11.52 -0.16
C ASP A 148 21.10 -12.80 -0.24
N GLY A 149 19.92 -12.82 0.40
CA GLY A 149 18.96 -13.92 0.29
C GLY A 149 18.20 -13.98 -1.04
N CYS A 150 18.50 -13.10 -2.00
CA CYS A 150 17.81 -13.02 -3.29
C CYS A 150 18.79 -12.86 -4.46
N ASP A 151 18.71 -13.73 -5.48
CA ASP A 151 19.64 -13.66 -6.62
C ASP A 151 19.44 -12.45 -7.56
N THR A 152 18.29 -11.76 -7.48
CA THR A 152 17.96 -10.63 -8.38
C THR A 152 17.08 -9.59 -7.69
N PRO A 153 17.06 -8.32 -8.15
CA PRO A 153 16.17 -7.29 -7.62
C PRO A 153 14.69 -7.69 -7.76
N GLN A 154 14.31 -8.33 -8.86
CA GLN A 154 12.93 -8.79 -9.11
C GLN A 154 12.48 -9.80 -8.06
N ARG A 155 13.34 -10.75 -7.70
CA ARG A 155 13.02 -11.73 -6.66
C ARG A 155 12.89 -11.08 -5.29
N LEU A 156 13.72 -10.08 -4.99
CA LEU A 156 13.60 -9.31 -3.75
C LEU A 156 12.31 -8.51 -3.72
N PHE A 157 11.95 -7.81 -4.81
CA PHE A 157 10.69 -7.08 -4.92
C PHE A 157 9.48 -8.01 -4.76
N GLY A 158 9.50 -9.19 -5.37
CA GLY A 158 8.46 -10.21 -5.17
C GLY A 158 8.45 -10.84 -3.78
N ALA A 159 9.58 -10.84 -3.06
CA ALA A 159 9.63 -11.35 -1.69
C ALA A 159 9.05 -10.35 -0.68
N VAL A 160 9.26 -9.05 -0.88
CA VAL A 160 8.69 -8.02 0.01
C VAL A 160 7.18 -7.85 -0.19
N THR A 161 6.61 -8.26 -1.32
CA THR A 161 5.14 -8.29 -1.50
C THR A 161 4.43 -9.37 -0.67
N LEU A 162 5.19 -10.17 0.10
CA LEU A 162 4.63 -11.09 1.10
C LEU A 162 4.40 -10.42 2.46
N VAL A 163 4.87 -9.17 2.64
CA VAL A 163 4.64 -8.40 3.85
C VAL A 163 3.19 -7.94 3.90
N ASN A 164 2.53 -8.20 5.02
CA ASN A 164 1.21 -7.64 5.33
C ASN A 164 1.26 -6.67 6.53
N SER A 165 0.12 -6.11 6.90
CA SER A 165 0.01 -5.12 7.99
C SER A 165 0.51 -5.63 9.35
N GLY A 166 0.57 -6.95 9.57
CA GLY A 166 1.07 -7.57 10.79
C GLY A 166 2.54 -7.27 11.08
N TYR A 167 3.33 -6.96 10.05
CA TYR A 167 4.75 -6.58 10.15
C TYR A 167 4.95 -5.18 10.78
N TYR A 168 3.89 -4.37 10.80
CA TYR A 168 3.86 -3.08 11.50
C TYR A 168 3.24 -3.17 12.90
N ARG A 169 2.57 -4.29 13.22
CA ARG A 169 1.79 -4.49 14.44
C ARG A 169 2.62 -4.83 15.67
N MET A 170 3.60 -3.99 15.96
CA MET A 170 4.60 -4.24 17.00
C MET A 170 4.62 -3.09 17.99
N ALA A 171 4.64 -3.39 19.29
CA ALA A 171 4.71 -2.37 20.33
C ALA A 171 6.02 -1.55 20.21
N PRO A 172 6.06 -0.27 20.60
CA PRO A 172 7.21 0.61 20.41
C PRO A 172 8.53 0.11 21.02
N GLU A 173 8.47 -0.70 22.07
CA GLU A 173 9.62 -1.29 22.74
C GLU A 173 10.31 -2.41 21.94
N ILE A 174 9.67 -2.94 20.90
CA ILE A 174 10.24 -3.96 20.00
C ILE A 174 11.28 -3.29 19.10
N GLN A 175 12.56 -3.60 19.32
CA GLN A 175 13.69 -2.87 18.72
C GLN A 175 14.29 -3.55 17.48
N ASP A 176 13.93 -4.80 17.26
CA ASP A 176 14.32 -5.64 16.12
C ASP A 176 13.36 -5.50 14.93
N SER A 177 12.25 -4.77 15.07
CA SER A 177 11.32 -4.44 13.99
C SER A 177 11.97 -3.62 12.86
N ASP A 178 11.46 -3.66 11.64
CA ASP A 178 12.01 -2.84 10.53
C ASP A 178 11.75 -1.33 10.68
N THR A 179 10.68 -0.98 11.38
CA THR A 179 10.23 0.40 11.58
C THR A 179 10.05 0.72 13.06
N TYR A 180 10.14 2.00 13.42
CA TYR A 180 9.97 2.49 14.79
C TYR A 180 8.98 3.65 14.85
N THR A 181 8.32 3.82 15.99
CA THR A 181 7.37 4.91 16.22
C THR A 181 8.09 6.22 16.50
N VAL A 182 7.63 7.30 15.86
CA VAL A 182 8.30 8.61 15.97
C VAL A 182 7.58 9.58 16.91
N LYS A 183 8.32 10.57 17.39
CA LYS A 183 7.77 11.83 17.93
C LYS A 183 6.97 12.54 16.84
N VAL A 184 5.81 13.08 17.18
CA VAL A 184 4.97 13.88 16.27
C VAL A 184 5.63 15.23 16.07
N GLY A 185 6.25 15.45 14.92
CA GLY A 185 6.91 16.72 14.62
C GLY A 185 7.38 16.79 13.19
N ARG A 186 7.58 18.00 12.69
CA ARG A 186 7.93 18.26 11.29
C ARG A 186 9.30 17.69 10.90
N ASP A 187 10.18 17.47 11.87
CA ASP A 187 11.46 16.82 11.64
C ASP A 187 11.38 15.30 11.50
N SER A 188 10.34 14.69 12.08
CA SER A 188 10.13 13.23 12.09
C SER A 188 9.09 12.76 11.08
N ILE A 189 8.09 13.58 10.78
CA ILE A 189 7.02 13.27 9.82
C ILE A 189 7.31 14.02 8.53
N LYS A 190 7.82 13.28 7.53
CA LYS A 190 8.34 13.76 6.25
C LYS A 190 7.89 12.79 5.13
N PRO A 191 8.10 13.13 3.85
CA PRO A 191 7.89 12.16 2.77
C PRO A 191 8.62 10.83 3.08
N GLY A 192 7.96 9.69 2.87
CA GLY A 192 8.49 8.37 3.23
C GLY A 192 8.23 7.92 4.68
N THR A 193 7.73 8.79 5.57
CA THR A 193 7.18 8.36 6.86
C THR A 193 5.96 7.47 6.62
N ILE A 194 5.85 6.37 7.37
CA ILE A 194 4.78 5.40 7.25
C ILE A 194 3.71 5.72 8.30
N TYR A 195 2.44 5.63 7.95
CA TYR A 195 1.36 5.58 8.93
C TYR A 195 0.79 4.17 8.95
N TYR A 196 0.86 3.52 10.12
CA TYR A 196 0.23 2.22 10.33
C TYR A 196 -1.09 2.39 11.08
N ASP A 197 -2.17 1.97 10.45
CA ASP A 197 -3.49 1.85 11.03
C ASP A 197 -3.71 0.40 11.51
N PRO A 198 -3.91 0.16 12.83
CA PRO A 198 -4.09 -1.17 13.40
C PRO A 198 -5.30 -1.97 12.90
N ASN A 199 -6.16 -1.36 12.09
CA ASN A 199 -7.23 -2.03 11.35
C ASN A 199 -6.73 -2.57 9.99
N GLY A 200 -5.48 -3.00 9.92
CA GLY A 200 -4.93 -3.66 8.73
C GLY A 200 -4.66 -2.74 7.55
N HIS A 201 -4.36 -1.45 7.80
CA HIS A 201 -4.11 -0.50 6.73
C HIS A 201 -2.79 0.25 6.94
N VAL A 202 -2.08 0.55 5.85
CA VAL A 202 -0.80 1.23 5.88
C VAL A 202 -0.78 2.28 4.76
N ALA A 203 -0.21 3.44 5.04
CA ALA A 203 -0.06 4.50 4.04
C ALA A 203 1.29 5.20 4.20
N VAL A 204 1.75 5.88 3.14
CA VAL A 204 3.05 6.56 3.14
C VAL A 204 2.86 8.06 2.98
N VAL A 205 3.42 8.86 3.88
CA VAL A 205 3.43 10.32 3.76
C VAL A 205 4.19 10.73 2.51
N TYR A 206 3.66 11.65 1.71
CA TYR A 206 4.42 12.25 0.60
C TYR A 206 4.50 13.78 0.68
N GLN A 207 3.67 14.42 1.51
CA GLN A 207 3.72 15.86 1.70
C GLN A 207 3.19 16.25 3.09
N VAL A 208 3.84 17.22 3.71
CA VAL A 208 3.31 17.96 4.87
C VAL A 208 3.20 19.42 4.46
N THR A 209 1.97 19.93 4.44
CA THR A 209 1.66 21.33 4.11
C THR A 209 2.09 22.28 5.22
N ASP A 210 2.23 23.57 4.90
CA ASP A 210 2.57 24.59 5.90
C ASP A 210 1.55 24.74 7.02
N ASP A 211 0.28 24.40 6.77
CA ASP A 211 -0.79 24.40 7.77
C ASP A 211 -0.92 23.05 8.51
N GLY A 212 0.07 22.16 8.35
CA GLY A 212 0.19 20.92 9.11
C GLY A 212 -0.69 19.77 8.62
N ARG A 213 -1.40 19.92 7.50
CA ARG A 213 -2.11 18.80 6.86
C ARG A 213 -1.12 17.88 6.15
N VAL A 214 -1.40 16.58 6.17
CA VAL A 214 -0.51 15.54 5.66
C VAL A 214 -1.18 14.81 4.49
N ARG A 215 -0.49 14.74 3.35
CA ARG A 215 -0.91 13.91 2.20
C ARG A 215 -0.24 12.55 2.26
N MET A 216 -1.03 11.53 1.97
CA MET A 216 -0.63 10.12 2.01
C MET A 216 -0.67 9.49 0.62
N ILE A 217 0.07 8.41 0.42
CA ILE A 217 0.00 7.47 -0.70
C ILE A 217 -0.60 6.18 -0.14
N ASP A 218 -1.66 5.70 -0.78
CA ASP A 218 -2.35 4.47 -0.43
C ASP A 218 -2.47 3.62 -1.70
N ALA A 219 -1.90 2.42 -1.67
CA ALA A 219 -1.97 1.43 -2.75
C ALA A 219 -3.02 0.37 -2.43
N HIS A 220 -3.72 -0.09 -3.46
CA HIS A 220 -4.87 -0.98 -3.33
C HIS A 220 -4.62 -2.33 -4.01
N PRO A 221 -5.28 -3.43 -3.57
CA PRO A 221 -5.18 -4.74 -4.21
C PRO A 221 -5.51 -4.76 -5.71
N ASP A 222 -6.31 -3.80 -6.17
CA ASP A 222 -6.67 -3.58 -7.58
C ASP A 222 -5.56 -2.86 -8.40
N ARG A 223 -4.37 -2.68 -7.80
CA ARG A 223 -3.18 -2.00 -8.34
C ARG A 223 -3.32 -0.48 -8.48
N SER A 224 -4.40 0.12 -8.00
CA SER A 224 -4.55 1.57 -8.02
C SER A 224 -3.73 2.23 -6.90
N ILE A 225 -3.34 3.48 -7.12
CA ILE A 225 -2.77 4.37 -6.10
C ILE A 225 -3.69 5.57 -5.92
N SER A 226 -4.11 5.78 -4.68
CA SER A 226 -4.83 6.97 -4.23
C SER A 226 -3.94 7.87 -3.37
N ARG A 227 -4.34 9.13 -3.22
CA ARG A 227 -3.59 10.16 -2.48
C ARG A 227 -4.43 10.80 -1.36
N PRO A 228 -4.92 10.02 -0.39
CA PRO A 228 -5.83 10.54 0.61
C PRO A 228 -5.13 11.54 1.56
N TRP A 229 -5.90 12.46 2.11
CA TRP A 229 -5.48 13.25 3.26
C TRP A 229 -5.55 12.45 4.55
N PHE A 230 -4.54 12.62 5.40
CA PHE A 230 -4.54 12.10 6.76
C PHE A 230 -5.64 12.77 7.60
N GLY A 231 -6.30 11.99 8.45
CA GLY A 231 -7.39 12.47 9.30
C GLY A 231 -8.11 11.31 10.01
N ALA A 232 -9.31 11.56 10.52
CA ALA A 232 -10.06 10.62 11.37
C ALA A 232 -10.33 9.23 10.78
N LYS A 233 -10.23 9.10 9.44
CA LYS A 233 -10.36 7.82 8.73
C LYS A 233 -9.18 6.85 8.94
N PHE A 234 -8.06 7.32 9.50
CA PHE A 234 -6.88 6.51 9.82
C PHE A 234 -6.80 6.25 11.32
N ALA A 235 -6.99 5.01 11.76
CA ALA A 235 -7.01 4.71 13.19
C ALA A 235 -5.61 4.70 13.82
N LEU A 236 -5.46 5.31 14.99
CA LEU A 236 -4.24 5.26 15.80
C LEU A 236 -4.09 3.93 16.56
N GLY A 237 -5.20 3.40 17.09
CA GLY A 237 -5.20 2.27 18.03
C GLY A 237 -4.48 2.60 19.35
N ASN A 238 -3.60 1.70 19.81
CA ASN A 238 -2.89 1.85 21.08
C ASN A 238 -1.42 1.40 20.97
N ALA A 239 -0.64 1.69 22.03
CA ALA A 239 0.78 1.35 22.08
C ALA A 239 1.05 -0.15 21.87
N GLN A 240 0.20 -1.05 22.35
CA GLN A 240 0.40 -2.50 22.17
C GLN A 240 0.25 -2.92 20.70
N SER A 241 -0.64 -2.26 19.96
CA SER A 241 -0.75 -2.46 18.51
C SER A 241 0.32 -1.74 17.71
N GLY A 242 0.92 -0.66 18.23
CA GLY A 242 1.99 0.07 17.57
C GLY A 242 1.58 0.97 16.40
N GLY A 243 0.29 1.34 16.30
CA GLY A 243 -0.25 2.21 15.25
C GLY A 243 0.26 3.66 15.30
N GLY A 244 0.06 4.42 14.23
CA GLY A 244 0.55 5.80 14.09
C GLY A 244 1.75 5.94 13.15
N PHE A 245 2.40 7.10 13.23
CA PHE A 245 3.55 7.45 12.38
C PHE A 245 4.80 6.67 12.76
N ARG A 246 5.50 6.16 11.75
CA ARG A 246 6.68 5.30 11.83
C ARG A 246 7.72 5.68 10.79
N ARG A 247 8.99 5.39 11.08
CA ARG A 247 10.09 5.50 10.11
C ARG A 247 10.87 4.20 10.03
N TRP A 248 11.55 4.01 8.90
CA TRP A 248 12.53 2.96 8.71
C TRP A 248 13.65 3.08 9.73
N ARG A 249 13.99 1.98 10.41
CA ARG A 249 15.23 1.95 11.19
C ARG A 249 16.41 2.09 10.25
N PRO A 250 17.38 2.98 10.53
CA PRO A 250 18.61 3.05 9.76
C PRO A 250 19.31 1.69 9.73
N GLN A 251 19.74 1.30 8.54
CA GLN A 251 20.34 -0.01 8.26
C GLN A 251 21.80 0.13 7.83
N TRP A 252 22.63 -0.84 8.22
CA TRP A 252 23.99 -0.98 7.71
C TRP A 252 24.32 -2.45 7.46
N TYR A 253 25.18 -2.68 6.48
CA TYR A 253 25.75 -3.97 6.14
C TYR A 253 27.04 -4.17 6.93
N SER A 254 27.13 -5.22 7.73
CA SER A 254 28.29 -5.48 8.58
C SER A 254 29.33 -6.37 7.91
N ALA A 255 30.49 -6.46 8.53
CA ALA A 255 31.60 -7.30 8.06
C ALA A 255 31.25 -8.80 8.08
N GLU A 256 30.26 -9.20 8.88
CA GLU A 256 29.73 -10.58 8.94
C GLU A 256 28.80 -10.91 7.77
N GLY A 257 28.60 -10.00 6.82
CA GLY A 257 27.79 -10.25 5.62
C GLY A 257 26.29 -10.28 5.89
N ARG A 258 25.79 -9.36 6.72
CA ARG A 258 24.35 -9.22 7.00
C ARG A 258 23.95 -7.77 7.21
N VAL A 259 22.67 -7.48 7.00
CA VAL A 259 22.07 -6.18 7.36
C VAL A 259 21.73 -6.14 8.85
N ASN A 260 22.11 -5.06 9.53
CA ASN A 260 21.75 -4.77 10.92
C ASN A 260 20.97 -3.44 11.00
N ARG A 261 20.24 -3.23 12.11
CA ARG A 261 19.35 -2.09 12.35
C ARG A 261 19.68 -1.36 13.65
N LEU A 262 19.42 -0.05 13.71
CA LEU A 262 19.60 0.72 14.94
C LEU A 262 18.50 0.46 15.97
N SER A 263 18.92 0.28 17.22
CA SER A 263 18.07 0.18 18.42
C SER A 263 17.47 1.53 18.82
N ASN A 264 16.38 1.49 19.60
CA ASN A 264 15.61 2.68 19.98
C ASN A 264 16.43 3.77 20.68
N HIS A 265 17.41 3.39 21.52
CA HIS A 265 18.22 4.36 22.26
C HIS A 265 19.13 5.22 21.36
N ASN A 266 19.36 4.82 20.11
CA ASN A 266 20.18 5.54 19.14
C ASN A 266 19.33 6.35 18.13
N LEU A 267 18.00 6.40 18.33
CA LEU A 267 17.08 7.07 17.42
C LEU A 267 16.60 8.38 18.06
N PRO A 268 17.06 9.56 17.57
CA PRO A 268 16.78 10.84 18.22
C PRO A 268 15.30 11.23 18.19
N ASP A 269 14.56 10.79 17.17
CA ASP A 269 13.15 11.03 16.96
C ASP A 269 12.25 9.87 17.41
N PHE A 270 12.80 8.80 18.03
CA PHE A 270 11.99 7.73 18.60
C PHE A 270 11.12 8.25 19.76
N SER A 271 9.87 7.79 19.80
CA SER A 271 9.02 7.90 20.98
C SER A 271 8.04 6.75 21.07
N GLY A 272 8.01 6.08 22.22
CA GLY A 272 7.02 5.04 22.52
C GLY A 272 5.74 5.55 23.18
N THR A 273 5.62 6.86 23.44
CA THR A 273 4.50 7.43 24.21
C THR A 273 3.85 8.65 23.57
N ASP A 274 4.58 9.41 22.75
CA ASP A 274 4.12 10.71 22.22
C ASP A 274 2.82 10.60 21.41
N GLN A 275 2.61 9.46 20.73
CA GLN A 275 1.41 9.20 19.93
C GLN A 275 0.29 8.50 20.70
N TYR A 276 0.52 8.05 21.94
CA TYR A 276 -0.44 7.23 22.72
C TYR A 276 -0.83 7.88 24.05
N GLN A 277 -0.85 9.21 24.08
CA GLN A 277 -1.19 9.97 25.26
C GLN A 277 -2.68 9.82 25.59
N ARG A 278 -3.03 9.83 26.89
CA ARG A 278 -4.44 9.77 27.33
C ARG A 278 -5.24 11.02 26.93
N GLY A 279 -4.56 12.15 26.75
CA GLY A 279 -5.13 13.39 26.23
C GLY A 279 -4.02 14.20 25.57
N PHE A 280 -4.33 14.82 24.43
CA PHE A 280 -3.35 15.60 23.68
C PHE A 280 -3.46 17.08 24.00
N SER A 281 -2.31 17.73 24.06
CA SER A 281 -2.23 19.18 24.24
C SER A 281 -1.05 19.77 23.50
N PHE A 282 -1.17 21.04 23.11
CA PHE A 282 -0.09 21.79 22.48
C PHE A 282 -0.29 23.29 22.71
N ASN A 283 0.77 24.02 23.07
CA ASN A 283 0.74 25.47 23.30
C ASN A 283 -0.42 25.96 24.19
N GLY A 284 -0.73 25.24 25.27
CA GLY A 284 -1.81 25.59 26.20
C GLY A 284 -3.21 25.15 25.75
N MET A 285 -3.37 24.59 24.55
CA MET A 285 -4.61 23.94 24.13
C MET A 285 -4.67 22.52 24.67
N GLY A 286 -5.56 22.24 25.61
CA GLY A 286 -5.88 20.89 26.08
C GLY A 286 -7.03 20.24 25.31
N GLY A 287 -7.22 18.93 25.50
CA GLY A 287 -8.37 18.20 24.98
C GLY A 287 -8.39 18.04 23.46
N LEU A 288 -7.23 18.14 22.81
CA LEU A 288 -7.12 17.94 21.36
C LEU A 288 -7.38 16.47 21.02
N SER A 289 -8.03 16.24 19.87
CA SER A 289 -7.98 14.92 19.24
C SER A 289 -6.55 14.62 18.80
N TYR A 290 -6.22 13.34 18.58
CA TYR A 290 -4.93 12.96 18.01
C TYR A 290 -4.66 13.65 16.67
N TYR A 291 -5.68 13.77 15.82
CA TYR A 291 -5.54 14.36 14.49
C TYR A 291 -5.30 15.87 14.56
N ASP A 292 -5.99 16.57 15.46
CA ASP A 292 -5.76 18.00 15.67
C ASP A 292 -4.37 18.23 16.29
N TYR A 293 -3.95 17.37 17.24
CA TYR A 293 -2.60 17.38 17.80
C TYR A 293 -1.53 17.23 16.73
N VAL A 294 -1.67 16.27 15.82
CA VAL A 294 -0.76 16.10 14.67
C VAL A 294 -0.75 17.36 13.81
N ARG A 295 -1.92 17.87 13.42
CA ARG A 295 -2.01 19.07 12.56
C ARG A 295 -1.31 20.26 13.19
N VAL A 296 -1.60 20.60 14.45
CA VAL A 296 -1.00 21.77 15.11
C VAL A 296 0.49 21.60 15.37
N ARG A 297 0.97 20.36 15.63
CA ARG A 297 2.40 20.05 15.79
C ARG A 297 3.20 20.14 14.49
N LEU A 298 2.54 19.95 13.35
CA LEU A 298 3.17 20.01 12.02
C LEU A 298 3.02 21.39 11.36
N SER A 299 2.14 22.24 11.88
CA SER A 299 1.84 23.56 11.32
C SER A 299 2.96 24.57 11.57
N ASN A 300 3.45 25.18 10.49
CA ASN A 300 4.29 26.38 10.55
C ASN A 300 3.47 27.66 10.77
N ARG A 301 2.13 27.57 10.64
CA ARG A 301 1.19 28.70 10.75
C ARG A 301 0.59 28.85 12.15
N GLY A 302 1.09 28.08 13.13
CA GLY A 302 0.55 28.02 14.49
C GLY A 302 -0.73 27.21 14.59
N ASP A 303 -1.48 27.45 15.66
CA ASP A 303 -2.64 26.68 16.14
C ASP A 303 -4.01 27.32 15.83
N ARG A 304 -4.01 28.36 15.00
CA ARG A 304 -5.21 29.14 14.67
C ARG A 304 -6.06 28.44 13.61
N ILE A 305 -7.37 28.33 13.89
CA ILE A 305 -8.37 27.69 13.03
C ILE A 305 -8.99 28.73 12.10
N ARG A 306 -9.00 28.44 10.80
CA ARG A 306 -9.55 29.34 9.75
C ARG A 306 -10.75 28.64 9.11
N PRO A 307 -11.97 28.77 9.67
CA PRO A 307 -13.07 27.87 9.36
C PRO A 307 -13.47 27.90 7.88
N LEU A 308 -13.43 29.06 7.22
CA LEU A 308 -13.77 29.16 5.80
C LEU A 308 -12.72 28.51 4.87
N GLU A 309 -11.44 28.58 5.22
CA GLU A 309 -10.36 27.94 4.46
C GLU A 309 -10.39 26.43 4.71
N ASP A 310 -10.48 26.03 5.97
CA ASP A 310 -10.56 24.64 6.40
C ASP A 310 -11.77 23.92 5.81
N PHE A 311 -12.94 24.58 5.77
CA PHE A 311 -14.14 24.00 5.17
C PHE A 311 -13.98 23.73 3.66
N ARG A 312 -13.42 24.68 2.90
CA ARG A 312 -13.16 24.50 1.45
C ARG A 312 -12.19 23.36 1.20
N ASN A 313 -11.11 23.33 1.99
CA ASN A 313 -10.12 22.26 1.94
C ASN A 313 -10.76 20.91 2.20
N MET A 314 -11.45 20.75 3.34
CA MET A 314 -12.08 19.49 3.69
C MET A 314 -13.16 19.05 2.68
N LEU A 315 -13.94 19.97 2.11
CA LEU A 315 -14.88 19.63 1.05
C LEU A 315 -14.16 19.05 -0.18
N ALA A 316 -13.07 19.68 -0.61
CA ALA A 316 -12.25 19.16 -1.71
C ALA A 316 -11.66 17.78 -1.37
N ASP A 317 -11.20 17.59 -0.12
CA ASP A 317 -10.60 16.36 0.36
C ASP A 317 -11.60 15.19 0.36
N VAL A 318 -12.81 15.41 0.89
CA VAL A 318 -13.88 14.39 0.88
C VAL A 318 -14.34 14.11 -0.55
N PHE A 319 -14.42 15.13 -1.41
CA PHE A 319 -14.76 14.91 -2.82
C PHE A 319 -13.69 14.11 -3.58
N GLU A 320 -12.41 14.26 -3.24
CA GLU A 320 -11.34 13.39 -3.75
C GLU A 320 -11.58 11.92 -3.36
N ASP A 321 -11.99 11.65 -2.11
CA ASP A 321 -12.36 10.30 -1.66
C ASP A 321 -13.57 9.73 -2.45
N VAL A 322 -14.56 10.57 -2.78
CA VAL A 322 -15.69 10.17 -3.65
C VAL A 322 -15.19 9.77 -5.05
N ARG A 323 -14.22 10.49 -5.61
CA ARG A 323 -13.62 10.15 -6.92
C ARG A 323 -12.86 8.83 -6.88
N TYR A 324 -12.06 8.58 -5.83
CA TYR A 324 -11.37 7.29 -5.66
C TYR A 324 -12.36 6.13 -5.53
N ARG A 325 -13.49 6.35 -4.85
CA ARG A 325 -14.56 5.34 -4.83
C ARG A 325 -15.13 5.10 -6.23
N ALA A 326 -15.31 6.14 -7.03
CA ALA A 326 -15.81 5.99 -8.40
C ALA A 326 -14.87 5.15 -9.27
N GLU A 327 -13.56 5.35 -9.14
CA GLU A 327 -12.55 4.52 -9.81
C GLU A 327 -12.64 3.05 -9.39
N ALA A 328 -12.73 2.78 -8.08
CA ALA A 328 -12.87 1.41 -7.57
C ALA A 328 -14.14 0.70 -8.05
N VAL A 329 -15.29 1.40 -8.03
CA VAL A 329 -16.54 0.87 -8.59
C VAL A 329 -16.36 0.59 -10.08
N ASN A 330 -15.76 1.50 -10.83
CA ASN A 330 -15.55 1.33 -12.26
C ASN A 330 -14.63 0.14 -12.59
N ILE A 331 -13.58 -0.11 -11.80
CA ILE A 331 -12.72 -1.30 -11.94
C ILE A 331 -13.56 -2.59 -11.81
N CYS A 332 -14.43 -2.67 -10.79
CA CYS A 332 -15.36 -3.79 -10.61
C CYS A 332 -16.33 -3.96 -11.79
N ILE A 333 -16.85 -2.84 -12.33
CA ILE A 333 -17.73 -2.87 -13.50
C ILE A 333 -17.00 -3.35 -14.75
N GLN A 334 -15.78 -2.87 -15.00
CA GLN A 334 -14.94 -3.31 -16.12
C GLN A 334 -14.58 -4.79 -16.05
N ALA A 335 -14.36 -5.32 -14.83
CA ALA A 335 -14.14 -6.75 -14.60
C ALA A 335 -15.40 -7.61 -14.75
N GLY A 336 -16.59 -6.99 -14.89
CA GLY A 336 -17.85 -7.70 -15.10
C GLY A 336 -18.40 -8.41 -13.86
N ILE A 337 -17.87 -8.13 -12.66
CA ILE A 337 -18.27 -8.85 -11.42
C ILE A 337 -19.74 -8.62 -11.09
N HIS A 338 -20.24 -7.40 -11.26
CA HIS A 338 -21.66 -7.02 -11.14
C HIS A 338 -22.62 -7.84 -12.02
N ARG A 339 -22.14 -8.53 -13.06
CA ARG A 339 -22.97 -9.38 -13.95
C ARG A 339 -23.05 -10.82 -13.48
N LYS A 340 -22.19 -11.23 -12.55
CA LYS A 340 -22.19 -12.58 -11.99
C LYS A 340 -23.37 -12.77 -11.04
N PRO A 341 -23.86 -14.00 -10.85
CA PRO A 341 -24.79 -14.32 -9.77
C PRO A 341 -24.16 -14.00 -8.41
N HIS A 342 -24.95 -13.51 -7.46
CA HIS A 342 -24.47 -13.34 -6.09
C HIS A 342 -24.26 -14.72 -5.43
N PRO A 343 -23.16 -14.96 -4.69
CA PRO A 343 -22.82 -16.27 -4.11
C PRO A 343 -23.78 -16.76 -3.02
N GLY A 344 -24.75 -15.93 -2.62
CA GLY A 344 -25.78 -16.27 -1.63
C GLY A 344 -25.30 -16.20 -0.17
N ALA A 345 -24.07 -15.72 0.06
CA ALA A 345 -23.50 -15.48 1.38
C ALA A 345 -22.43 -14.37 1.31
N LEU A 346 -22.22 -13.66 2.43
CA LEU A 346 -21.07 -12.78 2.61
C LEU A 346 -19.83 -13.62 2.98
N PRO A 347 -18.60 -13.12 2.71
CA PRO A 347 -17.40 -13.67 3.33
C PRO A 347 -17.52 -13.62 4.86
N SER A 348 -16.73 -14.45 5.55
CA SER A 348 -16.73 -14.46 7.03
C SER A 348 -16.47 -13.06 7.60
N ASN A 349 -15.59 -12.28 7.01
CA ASN A 349 -15.38 -10.88 7.34
C ASN A 349 -15.36 -10.05 6.04
N ILE A 350 -16.14 -8.97 5.97
CA ILE A 350 -16.20 -8.14 4.75
C ILE A 350 -15.03 -7.18 4.60
N TYR A 351 -14.31 -6.88 5.70
CA TYR A 351 -13.22 -5.90 5.71
C TYR A 351 -11.85 -6.54 5.43
N GLY A 352 -11.64 -7.78 5.83
CA GLY A 352 -10.43 -8.57 5.58
C GLY A 352 -10.80 -9.97 5.07
N THR A 353 -10.66 -10.17 3.77
CA THR A 353 -10.94 -11.45 3.11
C THR A 353 -10.02 -11.61 1.89
N ASP A 354 -10.35 -12.53 0.98
CA ASP A 354 -9.55 -12.86 -0.18
C ASP A 354 -10.44 -12.96 -1.44
N GLY A 355 -9.82 -13.11 -2.61
CA GLY A 355 -10.52 -13.37 -3.87
C GLY A 355 -11.26 -12.16 -4.44
N GLU A 356 -12.40 -12.40 -5.11
CA GLU A 356 -13.16 -11.35 -5.82
C GLU A 356 -13.69 -10.28 -4.87
N TRP A 357 -14.04 -10.66 -3.64
CA TRP A 357 -14.48 -9.71 -2.64
C TRP A 357 -13.36 -8.73 -2.29
N GLU A 358 -12.17 -9.24 -1.96
CA GLU A 358 -11.02 -8.41 -1.62
C GLU A 358 -10.63 -7.46 -2.76
N GLN A 359 -10.74 -7.92 -4.01
CA GLN A 359 -10.36 -7.13 -5.18
C GLN A 359 -11.38 -6.06 -5.60
N TYR A 360 -12.68 -6.34 -5.49
CA TYR A 360 -13.72 -5.54 -6.18
C TYR A 360 -14.81 -4.94 -5.26
N SER A 361 -14.86 -5.37 -4.00
CA SER A 361 -15.76 -4.77 -3.00
C SER A 361 -15.21 -3.41 -2.51
N THR A 362 -16.05 -2.62 -1.84
CA THR A 362 -15.64 -1.34 -1.25
C THR A 362 -15.91 -1.13 0.25
N PRO A 363 -16.11 -2.15 1.12
CA PRO A 363 -16.61 -1.93 2.49
C PRO A 363 -15.64 -1.09 3.34
N SER A 364 -14.33 -1.39 3.29
CA SER A 364 -13.30 -0.62 4.01
C SER A 364 -13.16 0.80 3.47
N ARG A 365 -13.28 0.99 2.15
CA ARG A 365 -13.21 2.30 1.49
C ARG A 365 -14.45 3.15 1.81
N ASP A 366 -15.63 2.53 1.80
CA ASP A 366 -16.92 3.16 2.10
C ASP A 366 -17.02 3.52 3.59
N ALA A 367 -16.49 2.69 4.50
CA ALA A 367 -16.34 3.03 5.91
C ALA A 367 -15.47 4.28 6.13
N ARG A 368 -14.29 4.34 5.50
CA ARG A 368 -13.40 5.51 5.54
C ARG A 368 -14.05 6.75 4.95
N LEU A 369 -14.78 6.61 3.84
CA LEU A 369 -15.54 7.70 3.21
C LEU A 369 -16.59 8.25 4.17
N LYS A 370 -17.38 7.39 4.81
CA LYS A 370 -18.39 7.81 5.80
C LYS A 370 -17.77 8.53 7.00
N VAL A 371 -16.62 8.07 7.50
CA VAL A 371 -15.87 8.77 8.55
C VAL A 371 -15.43 10.16 8.09
N ALA A 372 -14.97 10.32 6.84
CA ALA A 372 -14.57 11.62 6.29
C ALA A 372 -15.76 12.60 6.18
N PHE A 373 -16.93 12.12 5.72
CA PHE A 373 -18.17 12.91 5.73
C PHE A 373 -18.59 13.32 7.14
N ARG A 374 -18.54 12.40 8.10
CA ARG A 374 -18.91 12.68 9.50
C ARG A 374 -17.92 13.63 10.18
N ASP A 375 -16.62 13.52 9.92
CA ASP A 375 -15.60 14.45 10.45
C ASP A 375 -15.80 15.87 9.89
N LEU A 376 -16.05 16.01 8.59
CA LEU A 376 -16.39 17.30 7.98
C LEU A 376 -17.65 17.90 8.61
N PHE A 377 -18.70 17.09 8.81
CA PHE A 377 -19.92 17.52 9.48
C PHE A 377 -19.65 18.01 10.91
N LEU A 378 -18.98 17.20 11.74
CA LEU A 378 -18.72 17.53 13.14
C LEU A 378 -17.79 18.73 13.31
N ARG A 379 -16.79 18.91 12.42
CA ARG A 379 -15.93 20.10 12.43
C ARG A 379 -16.70 21.35 12.05
N THR A 380 -17.59 21.26 11.08
CA THR A 380 -18.48 22.37 10.69
C THR A 380 -19.33 22.80 11.88
N VAL A 381 -19.98 21.85 12.55
CA VAL A 381 -20.74 22.10 13.78
C VAL A 381 -19.86 22.68 14.90
N GLY A 382 -18.66 22.13 15.06
CA GLY A 382 -17.66 22.57 16.05
C GLY A 382 -17.23 24.02 15.84
N TRP A 383 -17.02 24.47 14.59
CA TRP A 383 -16.68 25.86 14.31
C TRP A 383 -17.83 26.82 14.60
N ILE A 384 -19.08 26.42 14.33
CA ILE A 384 -20.25 27.19 14.75
C ILE A 384 -20.27 27.31 16.28
N ARG A 385 -20.04 26.20 17.00
CA ARG A 385 -19.97 26.23 18.47
C ARG A 385 -18.86 27.15 18.98
N MET A 386 -17.67 27.07 18.39
CA MET A 386 -16.56 27.96 18.73
C MET A 386 -16.93 29.43 18.53
N ALA A 387 -17.64 29.76 17.45
CA ALA A 387 -18.13 31.11 17.19
C ALA A 387 -19.19 31.55 18.22
N GLU A 388 -20.09 30.66 18.66
CA GLU A 388 -21.06 30.95 19.73
C GLU A 388 -20.39 31.26 21.07
N THR A 389 -19.31 30.55 21.39
CA THR A 389 -18.62 30.69 22.68
C THR A 389 -17.46 31.68 22.66
N GLY A 390 -17.21 32.34 21.52
CA GLY A 390 -16.09 33.28 21.38
C GLY A 390 -14.71 32.62 21.55
N ASP A 391 -14.54 31.40 21.03
CA ASP A 391 -13.28 30.67 21.18
C ASP A 391 -12.13 31.41 20.47
N PRO A 392 -11.07 31.82 21.19
CA PRO A 392 -10.01 32.66 20.63
C PRO A 392 -9.18 31.95 19.55
N ARG A 393 -9.27 30.61 19.42
CA ARG A 393 -8.56 29.86 18.38
C ARG A 393 -9.19 30.07 17.00
N LEU A 394 -10.47 30.44 16.94
CA LEU A 394 -11.19 30.68 15.70
C LEU A 394 -10.80 32.06 15.13
N VAL A 395 -10.19 32.09 13.96
CA VAL A 395 -9.89 33.33 13.23
C VAL A 395 -11.09 33.69 12.39
N TYR A 396 -12.08 34.33 13.02
CA TYR A 396 -13.31 34.75 12.38
C TYR A 396 -14.10 35.78 13.21
N ASP A 397 -14.41 36.94 12.63
CA ASP A 397 -15.03 38.07 13.35
C ASP A 397 -16.54 38.25 13.10
N GLY A 398 -17.14 37.46 12.19
CA GLY A 398 -18.54 37.66 11.75
C GLY A 398 -19.63 37.13 12.68
N GLY A 399 -19.28 36.43 13.76
CA GLY A 399 -20.24 35.75 14.64
C GLY A 399 -20.88 34.48 14.04
N PRO A 400 -21.56 33.65 14.85
CA PRO A 400 -21.95 32.30 14.45
C PRO A 400 -22.99 32.25 13.31
N GLN A 401 -23.98 33.15 13.27
CA GLN A 401 -24.99 33.17 12.20
C GLN A 401 -24.36 33.52 10.85
N ARG A 402 -23.46 34.50 10.81
CA ARG A 402 -22.75 34.86 9.57
C ARG A 402 -21.82 33.72 9.14
N LEU A 403 -21.14 33.08 10.08
CA LEU A 403 -20.29 31.93 9.78
C LEU A 403 -21.11 30.81 9.11
N ALA A 404 -22.26 30.47 9.68
CA ALA A 404 -23.16 29.47 9.10
C ALA A 404 -23.63 29.85 7.69
N GLN A 405 -23.98 31.13 7.46
CA GLN A 405 -24.35 31.62 6.11
C GLN A 405 -23.20 31.47 5.11
N GLU A 406 -21.98 31.82 5.50
CA GLU A 406 -20.82 31.77 4.61
C GLU A 406 -20.37 30.33 4.32
N LEU A 407 -20.42 29.43 5.31
CA LEU A 407 -20.16 28.00 5.11
C LEU A 407 -21.22 27.39 4.18
N LEU A 408 -22.50 27.72 4.37
CA LEU A 408 -23.57 27.28 3.48
C LEU A 408 -23.38 27.81 2.05
N ALA A 409 -23.00 29.07 1.89
CA ALA A 409 -22.72 29.66 0.58
C ALA A 409 -21.50 29.01 -0.11
N ILE A 410 -20.45 28.66 0.64
CA ILE A 410 -19.32 27.88 0.11
C ILE A 410 -19.80 26.51 -0.37
N TYR A 411 -20.60 25.82 0.44
CA TYR A 411 -21.13 24.51 0.10
C TYR A 411 -21.95 24.57 -1.21
N ASP A 412 -22.94 25.47 -1.27
CA ASP A 412 -23.83 25.63 -2.42
C ASP A 412 -23.07 26.12 -3.68
N GLY A 413 -22.02 26.94 -3.51
CA GLY A 413 -21.18 27.41 -4.60
C GLY A 413 -20.27 26.32 -5.20
N LEU A 414 -19.73 25.42 -4.38
CA LEU A 414 -18.81 24.36 -4.84
C LEU A 414 -19.54 23.10 -5.32
N ASN A 415 -20.68 22.76 -4.71
CA ASN A 415 -21.40 21.51 -4.96
C ASN A 415 -21.70 21.24 -6.46
N PRO A 416 -22.16 22.21 -7.27
CA PRO A 416 -22.44 21.95 -8.69
C PRO A 416 -21.22 21.54 -9.53
N GLY A 417 -20.02 21.98 -9.14
CA GLY A 417 -18.76 21.63 -9.80
C GLY A 417 -18.14 20.31 -9.31
N MET A 418 -18.55 19.85 -8.12
CA MET A 418 -18.11 18.59 -7.54
C MET A 418 -18.99 17.44 -8.03
N ARG A 419 -18.70 16.93 -9.24
CA ARG A 419 -19.48 15.86 -9.88
C ARG A 419 -18.67 14.61 -10.17
N VAL A 420 -19.29 13.45 -9.97
CA VAL A 420 -18.86 12.17 -10.53
C VAL A 420 -19.92 11.65 -11.50
N ASN A 421 -19.50 10.89 -12.50
CA ASN A 421 -20.40 10.27 -13.45
C ASN A 421 -20.18 8.76 -13.45
N TYR A 422 -21.25 8.00 -13.65
CA TYR A 422 -21.18 6.58 -13.95
C TYR A 422 -22.09 6.24 -15.13
N ILE A 423 -21.84 5.11 -15.79
CA ILE A 423 -22.71 4.60 -16.86
C ILE A 423 -23.62 3.54 -16.25
N ASN A 424 -24.93 3.75 -16.31
CA ASN A 424 -25.89 2.78 -15.77
C ASN A 424 -26.00 1.53 -16.64
N SER A 425 -26.75 0.53 -16.18
CA SER A 425 -26.93 -0.76 -16.88
C SER A 425 -27.63 -0.62 -18.24
N ALA A 426 -28.32 0.50 -18.48
CA ALA A 426 -28.91 0.85 -19.79
C ALA A 426 -27.96 1.65 -20.71
N GLY A 427 -26.69 1.84 -20.33
CA GLY A 427 -25.69 2.56 -21.14
C GLY A 427 -25.80 4.09 -21.06
N ARG A 428 -26.63 4.64 -20.16
CA ARG A 428 -26.80 6.08 -20.00
C ARG A 428 -25.85 6.63 -18.94
N ALA A 429 -25.26 7.79 -19.21
CA ALA A 429 -24.49 8.51 -18.22
C ALA A 429 -25.41 9.11 -17.16
N VAL A 430 -25.09 8.86 -15.89
CA VAL A 430 -25.74 9.43 -14.70
C VAL A 430 -24.70 10.26 -13.97
N GLY A 431 -25.01 11.54 -13.73
CA GLY A 431 -24.13 12.46 -13.02
C GLY A 431 -24.64 12.75 -11.61
N LEU A 432 -23.77 12.59 -10.62
CA LEU A 432 -24.03 12.83 -9.20
C LEU A 432 -23.19 14.01 -8.72
N THR A 433 -23.83 14.98 -8.08
CA THR A 433 -23.16 16.04 -7.32
C THR A 433 -22.69 15.53 -5.97
N PHE A 434 -21.88 16.32 -5.26
CA PHE A 434 -21.48 16.02 -3.89
C PHE A 434 -22.69 15.86 -2.95
N GLN A 435 -23.71 16.72 -3.07
CA GLN A 435 -24.96 16.62 -2.31
C GLN A 435 -25.73 15.34 -2.64
N ASP A 436 -25.76 14.90 -3.91
CA ASP A 436 -26.40 13.63 -4.27
C ASP A 436 -25.72 12.45 -3.56
N VAL A 437 -24.38 12.49 -3.47
CA VAL A 437 -23.61 11.48 -2.73
C VAL A 437 -23.87 11.56 -1.22
N VAL A 438 -23.98 12.76 -0.63
CA VAL A 438 -24.37 12.95 0.78
C VAL A 438 -25.71 12.27 1.07
N GLN A 439 -26.72 12.49 0.22
CA GLN A 439 -28.06 11.92 0.40
C GLN A 439 -28.11 10.40 0.23
N ARG A 440 -27.21 9.86 -0.58
CA ARG A 440 -27.14 8.42 -0.89
C ARG A 440 -26.07 7.68 -0.11
N LEU A 441 -25.28 8.36 0.73
CA LEU A 441 -24.04 7.84 1.31
C LEU A 441 -24.21 6.48 1.99
N PHE A 442 -25.34 6.32 2.69
CA PHE A 442 -25.67 5.11 3.45
C PHE A 442 -26.48 4.08 2.65
N ASP A 443 -26.82 4.40 1.40
CA ASP A 443 -27.39 3.49 0.41
C ASP A 443 -26.34 2.93 -0.55
N LEU A 444 -25.14 3.50 -0.58
CA LEU A 444 -24.05 3.04 -1.45
C LEU A 444 -23.69 1.58 -1.13
N SER A 445 -23.95 0.67 -2.07
CA SER A 445 -23.55 -0.72 -1.87
C SER A 445 -22.03 -0.90 -2.01
N PHE A 446 -21.46 -1.64 -1.06
CA PHE A 446 -20.07 -2.08 -1.08
C PHE A 446 -19.87 -3.44 -1.75
N ASP A 447 -20.95 -4.20 -1.96
CA ASP A 447 -20.90 -5.56 -2.49
C ASP A 447 -20.55 -5.55 -4.00
N PRO A 448 -19.59 -6.37 -4.46
CA PRO A 448 -19.10 -6.34 -5.83
C PRO A 448 -20.08 -6.89 -6.87
N TYR A 449 -21.06 -7.70 -6.45
CA TYR A 449 -22.03 -8.35 -7.33
C TYR A 449 -23.26 -7.49 -7.61
N HIS A 450 -23.52 -6.45 -6.81
CA HIS A 450 -24.62 -5.52 -7.08
C HIS A 450 -24.38 -4.67 -8.32
N SER A 451 -25.48 -4.33 -9.02
CA SER A 451 -25.48 -3.41 -10.16
C SER A 451 -24.83 -2.07 -9.82
N VAL A 452 -24.34 -1.38 -10.85
CA VAL A 452 -23.71 -0.06 -10.71
C VAL A 452 -24.67 0.97 -10.10
N GLU A 453 -25.97 0.84 -10.36
CA GLU A 453 -27.04 1.63 -9.76
C GLU A 453 -27.07 1.47 -8.23
N LEU A 454 -27.08 0.23 -7.72
CA LEU A 454 -27.01 -0.04 -6.27
C LEU A 454 -25.65 0.35 -5.67
N ARG A 455 -24.54 0.21 -6.43
CA ARG A 455 -23.22 0.74 -6.01
C ARG A 455 -23.24 2.25 -5.81
N TRP A 456 -24.18 2.97 -6.42
CA TRP A 456 -24.38 4.42 -6.29
C TRP A 456 -25.68 4.82 -5.58
N GLY A 457 -26.32 3.89 -4.87
CA GLY A 457 -27.49 4.18 -4.04
C GLY A 457 -28.69 4.71 -4.84
N ALA A 458 -28.81 4.31 -6.11
CA ALA A 458 -29.91 4.71 -6.96
C ALA A 458 -31.27 4.25 -6.41
N ARG A 459 -32.34 5.00 -6.72
CA ARG A 459 -33.71 4.71 -6.33
C ARG A 459 -34.66 5.03 -7.49
N GLY A 460 -35.90 4.53 -7.42
CA GLY A 460 -36.96 4.86 -8.39
C GLY A 460 -36.59 4.48 -9.83
N GLU A 461 -36.84 5.37 -10.79
CA GLU A 461 -36.59 5.13 -12.21
C GLU A 461 -35.11 4.87 -12.54
N GLU A 462 -34.18 5.48 -11.79
CA GLU A 462 -32.74 5.23 -11.97
C GLU A 462 -32.39 3.78 -11.63
N LEU A 463 -32.96 3.25 -10.55
CA LEU A 463 -32.75 1.86 -10.14
C LEU A 463 -33.46 0.86 -11.08
N ALA A 464 -34.53 1.27 -11.76
CA ALA A 464 -35.27 0.39 -12.66
C ALA A 464 -34.43 -0.11 -13.86
N THR A 465 -33.28 0.52 -14.15
CA THR A 465 -32.35 0.03 -15.17
C THR A 465 -31.48 -1.14 -14.70
N ALA A 466 -31.43 -1.40 -13.38
CA ALA A 466 -30.60 -2.46 -12.81
C ALA A 466 -31.11 -3.86 -13.14
N GLY A 467 -30.22 -4.71 -13.64
CA GLY A 467 -30.49 -6.14 -13.91
C GLY A 467 -30.32 -7.06 -12.71
N ASP A 468 -30.41 -6.56 -11.47
CA ASP A 468 -30.22 -7.39 -10.28
C ASP A 468 -31.30 -8.47 -10.18
N ASP A 469 -30.94 -9.66 -9.70
CA ASP A 469 -31.92 -10.74 -9.44
C ASP A 469 -32.50 -10.63 -8.02
N ALA A 470 -33.37 -11.58 -7.65
CA ALA A 470 -33.98 -11.61 -6.32
C ALA A 470 -32.93 -11.81 -5.20
N THR A 471 -31.86 -12.56 -5.46
CA THR A 471 -30.80 -12.83 -4.47
C THR A 471 -30.02 -11.55 -4.19
N LYS A 472 -29.62 -10.83 -5.24
CA LYS A 472 -28.93 -9.53 -5.14
C LYS A 472 -29.76 -8.52 -4.37
N ARG A 473 -31.03 -8.32 -4.76
CA ARG A 473 -31.92 -7.40 -4.03
C ARG A 473 -32.06 -7.76 -2.55
N ARG A 474 -32.21 -9.06 -2.24
CA ARG A 474 -32.28 -9.54 -0.86
C ARG A 474 -31.00 -9.20 -0.08
N PHE A 475 -29.82 -9.41 -0.66
CA PHE A 475 -28.55 -9.10 0.01
C PHE A 475 -28.36 -7.60 0.21
N TYR A 476 -28.70 -6.79 -0.79
CA TYR A 476 -28.74 -5.34 -0.63
C TYR A 476 -29.60 -4.90 0.56
N ASP A 477 -30.78 -5.49 0.75
CA ASP A 477 -31.64 -5.17 1.90
C ASP A 477 -31.05 -5.66 3.24
N LEU A 478 -30.49 -6.86 3.26
CA LEU A 478 -29.87 -7.45 4.47
C LEU A 478 -28.61 -6.68 4.91
N GLU A 479 -27.87 -6.10 3.97
CA GLU A 479 -26.66 -5.32 4.22
C GLU A 479 -26.93 -3.88 4.70
N ARG A 480 -28.20 -3.44 4.83
CA ARG A 480 -28.55 -2.06 5.18
C ARG A 480 -27.80 -1.56 6.42
N ARG A 481 -27.83 -2.33 7.51
CA ARG A 481 -27.18 -1.92 8.77
C ARG A 481 -25.65 -1.92 8.67
N LEU A 482 -25.07 -2.80 7.85
CA LEU A 482 -23.65 -2.79 7.53
C LEU A 482 -23.26 -1.49 6.81
N ARG A 483 -24.08 -1.03 5.87
CA ARG A 483 -23.86 0.27 5.20
C ARG A 483 -23.92 1.46 6.17
N HIS A 484 -24.63 1.34 7.29
CA HIS A 484 -24.68 2.41 8.32
C HIS A 484 -23.45 2.46 9.23
N GLN A 485 -22.58 1.46 9.24
CA GLN A 485 -21.41 1.42 10.13
C GLN A 485 -20.34 2.44 9.72
N LEU A 486 -19.74 3.10 10.72
CA LEU A 486 -18.49 3.84 10.54
C LEU A 486 -17.27 2.98 10.89
N GLU A 487 -17.44 2.06 11.83
CA GLU A 487 -16.37 1.24 12.38
C GLU A 487 -16.04 0.06 11.45
N ARG A 488 -14.74 -0.20 11.30
CA ARG A 488 -14.24 -1.39 10.60
C ARG A 488 -13.86 -2.43 11.63
N LEU A 489 -14.63 -3.52 11.70
CA LEU A 489 -14.42 -4.60 12.65
C LEU A 489 -13.66 -5.74 11.97
N TYR A 490 -12.34 -5.63 11.94
CA TYR A 490 -11.47 -6.68 11.43
C TYR A 490 -11.37 -7.84 12.42
N ASN A 491 -11.21 -9.07 11.90
CA ASN A 491 -11.08 -10.31 12.68
C ASN A 491 -12.32 -10.69 13.52
N VAL A 492 -13.49 -10.15 13.19
CA VAL A 492 -14.78 -10.54 13.76
C VAL A 492 -15.73 -10.96 12.63
N PRO A 493 -16.46 -12.08 12.73
CA PRO A 493 -17.41 -12.45 11.69
C PRO A 493 -18.43 -11.35 11.42
N THR A 494 -18.66 -11.03 10.15
CA THR A 494 -19.62 -10.00 9.73
C THR A 494 -21.03 -10.58 9.73
N GLY A 495 -21.75 -10.36 10.83
CA GLY A 495 -23.19 -10.64 10.90
C GLY A 495 -24.01 -9.57 10.18
N LEU A 496 -25.05 -9.98 9.44
CA LEU A 496 -25.96 -9.07 8.72
C LEU A 496 -26.73 -8.10 9.63
N SER A 497 -26.83 -8.40 10.93
CA SER A 497 -27.44 -7.53 11.93
C SER A 497 -26.48 -6.50 12.53
N LEU A 498 -25.19 -6.55 12.18
CA LEU A 498 -24.22 -5.61 12.73
C LEU A 498 -24.49 -4.18 12.21
N GLY A 499 -24.20 -3.20 13.04
CA GLY A 499 -24.32 -1.78 12.72
C GLY A 499 -25.64 -1.16 13.18
N PRO A 500 -25.72 0.17 13.18
CA PRO A 500 -26.88 0.87 13.74
C PRO A 500 -28.09 0.79 12.80
N GLU A 501 -29.29 0.82 13.38
CA GLU A 501 -30.54 0.83 12.60
C GLU A 501 -30.69 2.11 11.77
N ARG A 502 -30.21 3.24 12.31
CA ARG A 502 -30.24 4.53 11.62
C ARG A 502 -28.81 5.00 11.36
N PRO A 503 -28.54 5.61 10.19
CA PRO A 503 -27.24 6.20 9.92
C PRO A 503 -27.02 7.46 10.78
N VAL A 504 -25.76 7.83 10.95
CA VAL A 504 -25.38 9.12 11.56
C VAL A 504 -25.70 10.27 10.62
N ASN A 505 -25.87 11.48 11.18
CA ASN A 505 -26.09 12.66 10.37
C ASN A 505 -24.78 13.17 9.75
N VAL A 506 -24.80 13.42 8.45
CA VAL A 506 -23.67 13.98 7.67
C VAL A 506 -24.12 15.11 6.74
N ASP A 507 -25.40 15.48 6.76
CA ASP A 507 -25.97 16.47 5.85
C ASP A 507 -25.75 17.90 6.37
N ILE A 508 -24.59 18.45 6.00
CA ILE A 508 -24.14 19.79 6.39
C ILE A 508 -25.10 20.86 5.91
N ARG A 509 -25.59 20.74 4.67
CA ARG A 509 -26.44 21.75 4.04
C ARG A 509 -27.78 21.85 4.78
N THR A 510 -28.41 20.71 5.05
CA THR A 510 -29.67 20.67 5.81
C THR A 510 -29.45 21.16 7.24
N TRP A 511 -28.37 20.74 7.90
CA TRP A 511 -28.10 21.17 9.27
C TRP A 511 -27.82 22.68 9.39
N LEU A 512 -27.01 23.26 8.49
CA LEU A 512 -26.74 24.71 8.47
C LEU A 512 -28.02 25.50 8.21
N THR A 513 -28.89 25.03 7.31
CA THR A 513 -30.19 25.65 7.03
C THR A 513 -31.08 25.64 8.27
N ALA A 514 -31.17 24.49 8.96
CA ALA A 514 -31.93 24.37 10.21
C ALA A 514 -31.34 25.24 11.34
N TYR A 515 -30.02 25.34 11.44
CA TYR A 515 -29.34 26.21 12.41
C TYR A 515 -29.70 27.68 12.18
N LEU A 516 -29.65 28.15 10.93
CA LEU A 516 -30.03 29.51 10.55
C LEU A 516 -31.50 29.82 10.82
N ALA A 517 -32.36 28.80 10.79
CA ALA A 517 -33.77 28.90 11.18
C ALA A 517 -34.03 28.76 12.70
N GLY A 518 -32.98 28.58 13.51
CA GLY A 518 -33.10 28.37 14.96
C GLY A 518 -33.63 26.97 15.36
N GLN A 519 -33.60 26.01 14.44
CA GLN A 519 -34.17 24.66 14.59
C GLN A 519 -33.11 23.59 14.93
N ALA A 520 -31.81 23.91 14.81
CA ALA A 520 -30.71 23.02 15.16
C ALA A 520 -29.76 23.69 16.16
N ARG A 521 -29.08 22.89 16.99
CA ARG A 521 -28.11 23.36 17.98
C ARG A 521 -26.82 22.52 17.93
N PRO A 522 -25.63 23.13 18.01
CA PRO A 522 -24.37 22.39 17.97
C PRO A 522 -24.20 21.34 19.07
N GLU A 523 -24.68 21.62 20.29
CA GLU A 523 -24.48 20.73 21.44
C GLU A 523 -25.12 19.36 21.26
N ALA A 524 -26.26 19.29 20.57
CA ALA A 524 -26.95 18.03 20.33
C ALA A 524 -26.14 17.08 19.44
N GLU A 525 -25.47 17.61 18.41
CA GLU A 525 -24.63 16.83 17.50
C GLU A 525 -23.27 16.49 18.13
N LEU A 526 -22.67 17.44 18.87
CA LEU A 526 -21.35 17.24 19.50
C LEU A 526 -21.40 16.33 20.74
N ALA A 527 -22.58 16.16 21.36
CA ALA A 527 -22.78 15.22 22.45
C ALA A 527 -23.11 13.79 21.97
N ALA A 528 -23.26 13.57 20.67
CA ALA A 528 -23.58 12.25 20.13
C ALA A 528 -22.44 11.26 20.43
N PRO A 529 -22.74 9.98 20.75
CA PRO A 529 -21.70 9.00 21.12
C PRO A 529 -20.60 8.81 20.07
N ASP A 530 -20.94 8.98 18.79
CA ASP A 530 -20.01 8.87 17.67
C ASP A 530 -19.14 10.12 17.46
N ALA A 531 -19.46 11.24 18.13
CA ALA A 531 -18.69 12.47 18.07
C ALA A 531 -17.36 12.41 18.86
N GLY A 532 -17.21 11.45 19.79
CA GLY A 532 -16.02 11.25 20.63
C GLY A 532 -14.79 10.62 19.94
N SER A 533 -14.65 10.79 18.63
CA SER A 533 -13.82 9.98 17.71
C SER A 533 -14.33 8.54 17.50
N PRO A 534 -14.55 8.11 16.23
CA PRO A 534 -15.10 6.80 15.89
C PRO A 534 -14.10 5.61 16.05
N VAL A 535 -13.10 5.72 16.94
CA VAL A 535 -11.98 4.76 17.03
C VAL A 535 -11.62 4.40 18.48
N ILE A 536 -12.58 4.38 19.40
CA ILE A 536 -12.29 3.95 20.79
C ILE A 536 -12.62 2.46 21.02
N LEU A 537 -13.37 1.78 20.15
CA LEU A 537 -13.78 0.39 20.38
C LEU A 537 -13.01 -0.65 19.53
N ALA A 538 -11.68 -0.56 19.51
CA ALA A 538 -10.84 -1.71 19.15
C ALA A 538 -10.69 -2.73 20.31
N GLN A 539 -11.54 -2.63 21.34
CA GLN A 539 -11.59 -3.55 22.47
C GLN A 539 -12.93 -4.27 22.48
N ALA A 540 -13.10 -5.23 21.57
CA ALA A 540 -13.89 -6.39 21.96
C ALA A 540 -13.08 -7.13 23.04
N PRO A 541 -13.59 -7.32 24.27
CA PRO A 541 -13.07 -8.37 25.13
C PRO A 541 -13.20 -9.68 24.35
N ALA A 542 -12.17 -10.53 24.44
CA ALA A 542 -12.27 -11.88 23.92
C ALA A 542 -13.58 -12.48 24.45
N ALA A 543 -14.44 -12.97 23.55
CA ALA A 543 -15.49 -13.87 23.96
C ALA A 543 -14.81 -14.93 24.84
N ALA A 544 -15.34 -15.12 26.06
CA ALA A 544 -14.85 -16.16 26.94
C ALA A 544 -14.78 -17.47 26.14
N PRO A 545 -13.69 -18.26 26.27
CA PRO A 545 -13.62 -19.53 25.57
C PRO A 545 -14.87 -20.32 25.94
N LEU A 546 -15.65 -20.68 24.93
CA LEU A 546 -16.70 -21.68 25.10
C LEU A 546 -16.04 -22.90 25.74
N PRO A 547 -16.60 -23.46 26.83
CA PRO A 547 -16.05 -24.66 27.44
C PRO A 547 -15.93 -25.73 26.36
N ALA A 548 -14.77 -26.39 26.32
CA ALA A 548 -14.49 -27.44 25.34
C ALA A 548 -15.61 -28.47 25.37
N ALA A 549 -16.34 -28.58 24.25
CA ALA A 549 -17.25 -29.70 24.06
C ALA A 549 -16.41 -30.97 24.02
N GLU A 550 -16.70 -31.90 24.94
CA GLU A 550 -16.11 -33.23 24.94
C GLU A 550 -16.33 -33.89 23.57
N PRO A 551 -15.33 -34.62 23.03
CA PRO A 551 -15.45 -35.27 21.73
C PRO A 551 -16.47 -36.40 21.81
N THR A 552 -17.60 -36.24 21.12
CA THR A 552 -18.51 -37.34 20.83
C THR A 552 -17.84 -38.32 19.85
N PRO A 553 -17.85 -39.64 20.14
CA PRO A 553 -17.23 -40.63 19.26
C PRO A 553 -18.05 -40.78 17.97
N ARG A 554 -17.38 -40.76 16.81
CA ARG A 554 -18.00 -41.03 15.50
C ARG A 554 -18.40 -42.51 15.40
N PRO A 555 -19.58 -42.83 14.85
CA PRO A 555 -19.92 -44.21 14.49
C PRO A 555 -19.12 -44.67 13.25
N PRO A 556 -18.88 -45.99 13.10
CA PRO A 556 -18.07 -46.55 12.03
C PRO A 556 -18.75 -46.43 10.65
N VAL A 557 -17.94 -46.23 9.61
CA VAL A 557 -18.36 -46.13 8.21
C VAL A 557 -18.24 -47.50 7.54
N ASP A 558 -19.34 -48.00 6.98
CA ASP A 558 -19.36 -49.21 6.14
C ASP A 558 -18.78 -48.94 4.73
N PRO A 559 -18.19 -49.96 4.07
CA PRO A 559 -17.54 -49.81 2.76
C PRO A 559 -18.57 -49.70 1.61
N PRO A 560 -18.29 -48.95 0.54
CA PRO A 560 -19.24 -48.72 -0.55
C PRO A 560 -19.32 -49.90 -1.53
N THR A 561 -20.55 -50.29 -1.85
CA THR A 561 -20.92 -51.20 -2.93
C THR A 561 -20.86 -50.52 -4.30
N SER A 562 -20.56 -51.33 -5.32
CA SER A 562 -20.35 -50.97 -6.72
C SER A 562 -21.66 -50.69 -7.48
N GLY A 563 -21.64 -49.63 -8.31
CA GLY A 563 -22.68 -49.26 -9.27
C GLY A 563 -22.07 -48.65 -10.55
N PRO A 564 -22.79 -48.65 -11.69
CA PRO A 564 -22.20 -48.92 -13.01
C PRO A 564 -21.71 -47.69 -13.80
N ALA A 565 -20.91 -47.98 -14.82
CA ALA A 565 -20.10 -47.08 -15.66
C ALA A 565 -20.89 -46.06 -16.53
N PRO A 566 -20.30 -44.89 -16.86
CA PRO A 566 -20.90 -43.91 -17.77
C PRO A 566 -20.53 -44.12 -19.26
N SER A 567 -21.48 -43.78 -20.13
CA SER A 567 -21.37 -43.75 -21.61
C SER A 567 -20.71 -42.46 -22.15
N PRO A 568 -20.23 -42.44 -23.42
CA PRO A 568 -19.26 -41.45 -23.90
C PRO A 568 -19.87 -40.14 -24.45
N ALA A 569 -19.05 -39.08 -24.45
CA ALA A 569 -19.35 -37.72 -24.86
C ALA A 569 -19.41 -37.52 -26.40
N PRO A 570 -20.21 -36.56 -26.91
CA PRO A 570 -20.31 -36.27 -28.34
C PRO A 570 -19.24 -35.28 -28.86
N ALA A 571 -18.97 -35.39 -30.16
CA ALA A 571 -17.93 -34.72 -30.93
C ALA A 571 -18.13 -33.20 -31.13
N ARG A 572 -17.01 -32.48 -31.25
CA ARG A 572 -16.92 -31.05 -31.57
C ARG A 572 -17.18 -30.79 -33.06
N ALA A 573 -18.04 -29.81 -33.35
CA ALA A 573 -18.23 -29.26 -34.69
C ALA A 573 -17.42 -27.96 -34.88
N ASN A 574 -16.83 -27.81 -36.08
CA ASN A 574 -16.05 -26.67 -36.54
C ASN A 574 -16.92 -25.46 -36.87
N LEU A 575 -16.43 -24.24 -36.59
CA LEU A 575 -16.94 -22.97 -37.11
C LEU A 575 -15.78 -22.09 -37.64
N PRO A 576 -16.03 -21.24 -38.66
CA PRO A 576 -15.01 -20.65 -39.56
C PRO A 576 -14.33 -19.37 -39.00
N PRO A 577 -13.22 -18.91 -39.61
CA PRO A 577 -12.40 -17.83 -39.06
C PRO A 577 -13.03 -16.44 -39.29
N MET A 578 -12.95 -15.60 -38.25
CA MET A 578 -13.33 -14.19 -38.28
C MET A 578 -12.16 -13.31 -38.74
N ALA A 579 -12.50 -12.32 -39.57
CA ALA A 579 -11.59 -11.35 -40.19
C ALA A 579 -10.89 -10.43 -39.17
N GLY A 580 -9.62 -10.11 -39.44
CA GLY A 580 -8.80 -9.20 -38.63
C GLY A 580 -9.16 -7.72 -38.82
N PRO A 581 -8.90 -6.86 -37.82
CA PRO A 581 -9.16 -5.43 -37.92
C PRO A 581 -8.05 -4.69 -38.68
N ALA A 582 -8.48 -3.74 -39.51
CA ALA A 582 -7.65 -2.83 -40.30
C ALA A 582 -6.92 -1.78 -39.44
N ALA A 583 -5.74 -1.39 -39.90
CA ALA A 583 -4.88 -0.37 -39.32
C ALA A 583 -5.50 1.04 -39.41
N VAL A 584 -5.42 1.81 -38.32
CA VAL A 584 -5.74 3.24 -38.28
C VAL A 584 -4.46 4.01 -37.95
N ALA A 585 -4.17 5.02 -38.77
CA ALA A 585 -2.98 5.86 -38.69
C ALA A 585 -3.00 6.84 -37.50
N GLU A 586 -1.83 7.05 -36.87
CA GLU A 586 -1.61 8.03 -35.80
C GLU A 586 -1.54 9.48 -36.32
N PRO A 587 -2.07 10.47 -35.59
CA PRO A 587 -1.84 11.90 -35.87
C PRO A 587 -0.52 12.41 -35.28
N PRO A 588 0.07 13.50 -35.83
CA PRO A 588 1.41 13.96 -35.45
C PRO A 588 1.45 14.68 -34.09
N ALA A 589 2.58 14.52 -33.39
CA ALA A 589 2.83 15.07 -32.06
C ALA A 589 3.02 16.61 -32.04
N PRO A 590 2.58 17.31 -30.97
CA PRO A 590 2.82 18.74 -30.79
C PRO A 590 4.26 19.05 -30.33
N PRO A 591 4.78 20.28 -30.58
CA PRO A 591 6.15 20.65 -30.24
C PRO A 591 6.37 20.83 -28.72
N PRO A 592 7.60 20.61 -28.21
CA PRO A 592 7.90 20.71 -26.79
C PRO A 592 7.93 22.15 -26.26
N SER A 593 7.44 22.31 -25.02
CA SER A 593 7.45 23.54 -24.21
C SER A 593 8.84 23.81 -23.58
N PRO A 594 9.29 25.08 -23.46
CA PRO A 594 10.63 25.43 -23.01
C PRO A 594 10.74 25.40 -21.47
N ALA A 595 10.89 24.21 -20.90
CA ALA A 595 11.18 24.03 -19.46
C ALA A 595 12.45 23.18 -19.20
N ALA A 596 13.32 23.01 -20.21
CA ALA A 596 14.57 22.26 -20.11
C ALA A 596 15.77 23.13 -20.53
N ALA A 597 16.00 24.24 -19.82
CA ALA A 597 17.19 25.07 -20.03
C ALA A 597 17.63 25.84 -18.77
N VAL A 598 17.73 25.21 -17.61
CA VAL A 598 18.49 25.77 -16.46
C VAL A 598 19.11 24.65 -15.60
N LEU A 599 20.15 23.98 -16.11
CA LEU A 599 21.16 23.30 -15.27
C LEU A 599 22.51 23.31 -16.00
N ALA A 600 22.99 24.51 -16.32
CA ALA A 600 24.38 24.77 -16.69
C ALA A 600 24.70 26.26 -16.48
N ARG A 601 24.81 26.70 -15.23
CA ARG A 601 25.49 27.95 -14.88
C ARG A 601 26.35 27.73 -13.65
N THR A 602 27.65 27.74 -13.89
CA THR A 602 28.70 27.84 -12.88
C THR A 602 28.72 29.25 -12.30
N ASP A 603 28.80 29.35 -10.98
CA ASP A 603 28.91 30.60 -10.23
C ASP A 603 30.35 31.15 -10.29
N PRO A 604 30.60 32.41 -10.69
CA PRO A 604 31.93 32.98 -10.80
C PRO A 604 32.30 33.75 -9.53
N GLY A 605 33.16 33.19 -8.66
CA GLY A 605 33.65 33.98 -7.53
C GLY A 605 34.49 33.28 -6.47
N ARG A 606 35.74 32.90 -6.78
CA ARG A 606 36.87 33.01 -5.81
C ARG A 606 38.23 32.74 -6.48
N PRO A 607 39.32 33.38 -6.02
CA PRO A 607 40.55 33.55 -6.80
C PRO A 607 41.53 32.39 -6.64
N ALA A 608 42.32 32.19 -7.70
CA ALA A 608 43.35 31.16 -7.85
C ALA A 608 44.50 31.29 -6.83
N ARG A 609 44.99 30.15 -6.36
CA ARG A 609 46.31 30.01 -5.71
C ARG A 609 47.17 28.97 -6.47
N PRO A 610 48.52 29.13 -6.43
CA PRO A 610 49.38 28.73 -7.54
C PRO A 610 49.84 27.26 -7.48
N ARG A 611 50.11 26.70 -8.67
CA ARG A 611 50.69 25.37 -8.89
C ARG A 611 52.16 25.33 -8.44
N PRO A 612 52.63 24.25 -7.77
CA PRO A 612 54.04 23.92 -7.68
C PRO A 612 54.49 23.04 -8.88
N PRO A 613 55.81 22.99 -9.16
CA PRO A 613 56.33 22.57 -10.47
C PRO A 613 56.46 21.06 -10.63
N ALA A 614 56.43 20.65 -11.91
CA ALA A 614 56.62 19.30 -12.39
C ALA A 614 57.99 18.71 -11.99
N ARG A 615 57.99 17.44 -11.58
CA ARG A 615 59.17 16.58 -11.58
C ARG A 615 58.94 15.36 -12.47
N SER A 616 60.00 15.07 -13.21
CA SER A 616 60.24 14.06 -14.23
C SER A 616 60.25 12.61 -13.72
N GLY A 617 59.74 11.71 -14.56
CA GLY A 617 60.45 10.50 -14.98
C GLY A 617 60.52 9.31 -14.02
N GLY A 618 59.72 8.28 -14.30
CA GLY A 618 59.91 6.92 -13.78
C GLY A 618 59.02 5.92 -14.52
N ARG A 619 59.57 5.25 -15.54
CA ARG A 619 58.91 4.17 -16.31
C ARG A 619 58.80 2.90 -15.47
N THR A 620 57.60 2.32 -15.36
CA THR A 620 57.40 0.90 -15.12
C THR A 620 56.43 0.35 -16.17
N ARG A 621 56.83 -0.73 -16.86
CA ARG A 621 56.10 -1.41 -17.93
C ARG A 621 54.90 -2.16 -17.34
N ALA A 622 53.69 -1.86 -17.81
CA ALA A 622 52.51 -2.71 -17.62
C ALA A 622 52.40 -3.72 -18.78
N GLY A 623 52.16 -4.99 -18.48
CA GLY A 623 51.87 -6.05 -19.44
C GLY A 623 50.47 -5.94 -20.06
N PRO A 624 50.16 -6.72 -21.11
CA PRO A 624 48.91 -6.57 -21.86
C PRO A 624 47.68 -7.11 -21.11
N PRO A 625 46.48 -6.56 -21.37
CA PRO A 625 45.24 -6.89 -20.65
C PRO A 625 44.66 -8.28 -20.99
N ALA A 626 43.95 -8.84 -20.01
CA ALA A 626 43.51 -10.23 -19.88
C ALA A 626 42.48 -10.77 -20.90
N TRP A 627 42.12 -10.02 -21.95
CA TRP A 627 41.14 -10.48 -22.94
C TRP A 627 41.76 -11.41 -24.02
N ARG A 628 43.08 -11.40 -24.19
CA ARG A 628 43.78 -12.32 -25.13
C ARG A 628 44.01 -13.74 -24.63
N PHE A 629 43.66 -14.04 -23.37
CA PHE A 629 43.72 -15.41 -22.82
C PHE A 629 42.42 -16.19 -23.06
N ALA A 630 41.30 -15.49 -23.32
CA ALA A 630 40.00 -16.11 -23.54
C ALA A 630 39.84 -16.69 -24.96
N GLU A 631 40.44 -16.08 -25.99
CA GLU A 631 40.34 -16.58 -27.37
C GLU A 631 41.10 -17.89 -27.62
N ALA A 632 42.15 -18.19 -26.84
CA ALA A 632 42.92 -19.43 -26.98
C ALA A 632 42.28 -20.64 -26.25
N VAL A 633 41.31 -20.41 -25.36
CA VAL A 633 40.65 -21.47 -24.58
C VAL A 633 39.35 -21.94 -25.24
N PHE A 634 38.67 -21.06 -26.00
CA PHE A 634 37.40 -21.40 -26.64
C PHE A 634 37.53 -21.98 -28.06
N SER A 635 38.71 -21.92 -28.70
CA SER A 635 38.94 -22.55 -30.01
C SER A 635 39.28 -24.05 -29.95
N SER A 636 39.36 -24.64 -28.75
CA SER A 636 39.79 -26.04 -28.54
C SER A 636 38.64 -26.97 -28.11
N ILE A 637 37.39 -26.47 -28.03
CA ILE A 637 36.23 -27.26 -27.60
C ILE A 637 35.36 -27.72 -28.79
N ASP A 638 35.48 -27.08 -29.95
CA ASP A 638 34.77 -27.47 -31.18
C ASP A 638 35.34 -28.74 -31.85
N ASP A 639 36.50 -29.23 -31.43
CA ASP A 639 37.13 -30.48 -31.93
C ASP A 639 36.68 -31.77 -31.20
N LEU A 640 35.70 -31.68 -30.28
CA LEU A 640 35.12 -32.85 -29.61
C LEU A 640 33.65 -33.00 -30.00
N GLY A 641 33.43 -33.50 -31.23
CA GLY A 641 32.12 -33.71 -31.84
C GLY A 641 31.14 -34.52 -30.99
N VAL A 642 30.28 -33.80 -30.25
CA VAL A 642 29.09 -34.33 -29.60
C VAL A 642 27.93 -33.37 -29.89
N SER A 643 27.01 -33.79 -30.76
CA SER A 643 25.77 -33.06 -30.99
C SER A 643 24.80 -33.28 -29.82
N LEU A 644 24.11 -32.23 -29.39
CA LEU A 644 22.98 -32.33 -28.48
C LEU A 644 21.74 -31.78 -29.17
N LEU A 645 20.85 -32.73 -29.50
CA LEU A 645 19.51 -32.53 -30.02
C LEU A 645 18.61 -31.80 -29.03
N GLU A 646 17.76 -30.94 -29.59
CA GLU A 646 16.59 -30.33 -28.97
C GLU A 646 15.59 -31.39 -28.45
N HIS A 647 14.94 -31.12 -27.32
CA HIS A 647 13.49 -31.28 -27.19
C HIS A 647 12.95 -30.62 -25.92
N SER A 648 11.91 -29.80 -26.14
CA SER A 648 11.07 -29.13 -25.15
C SER A 648 9.99 -30.05 -24.55
N THR A 649 9.33 -29.53 -23.51
CA THR A 649 8.04 -29.90 -22.88
C THR A 649 8.10 -30.79 -21.62
N LEU A 650 7.57 -30.27 -20.49
CA LEU A 650 6.42 -30.83 -19.76
C LEU A 650 6.02 -29.95 -18.54
N ASN A 651 4.70 -29.85 -18.33
CA ASN A 651 3.95 -29.11 -17.31
C ASN A 651 4.13 -29.63 -15.86
N PRO A 652 3.72 -28.85 -14.83
CA PRO A 652 3.77 -29.26 -13.43
C PRO A 652 2.50 -30.01 -12.98
N VAL A 653 2.68 -30.99 -12.10
CA VAL A 653 1.63 -31.75 -11.42
C VAL A 653 1.54 -31.31 -9.95
N HIS A 654 0.32 -31.07 -9.49
CA HIS A 654 -0.07 -30.82 -8.11
C HIS A 654 -0.19 -32.12 -7.28
N ALA A 655 0.00 -31.93 -5.97
CA ALA A 655 -0.61 -32.63 -4.83
C ALA A 655 0.07 -33.88 -4.26
N SER A 656 0.43 -33.78 -2.97
CA SER A 656 -0.07 -34.72 -1.95
C SER A 656 0.02 -34.09 -0.56
N ALA A 657 -1.13 -34.05 0.11
CA ALA A 657 -1.29 -33.83 1.54
C ALA A 657 -0.78 -35.04 2.34
N ASN A 658 -0.41 -34.76 3.59
CA ASN A 658 -0.63 -35.61 4.76
C ASN A 658 -0.87 -34.69 5.97
#